data_AF-A0A5B8LR85-F1
#
_entry.id   AF-A0A5B8LR85-F1
#
_cell.length_a   1.000
_cell.length_b   1.000
_cell.length_c   1.000
_cell.angle_alpha   90.00
_cell.angle_beta   90.00
_cell.angle_gamma   90.00
#
_symmetry.space_group_name_H-M   'P 1'
#
loop_
_entity.id
_entity.type
_entity.pdbx_description
1 polymer ?
#
loop_
_entity_poly.entity_id
_entity_poly.type
_entity_poly.pdbx_seq_one_letter_code
_entity_poly.pdbx_strand_id
1 'polypeptide(L)'
;MIKQLAAAGAAILAALISAGASSAQESYPVNTVTMVVPYAAGGAGDIVGRLVADELGRRLGVNFVVENVPGGGGLIGAERVSRAPADGSTLLLAGNAIITTAPHVSPAGFDPIADLEAIANVSEAVRMMVASKTLPVSNFEEFLAYAKAHPGELNYGTAGVGSTGHITTLGIVDAIGIEAMHIPYGGSAQAIQAVLSGDVQFIIDATAIPQVRQDAVTPLAIPADARLAEFPDVPALGELGFTGIRGAGLQMVMGPSGMSAEVVASIETALREASQSSEFQDILTRAGVAPRFMSGAELTAHLADENEYVGRAGRNPGPGAVGSLPIDVGGPGRRLFPARPSRHFPRVQMPYLSSQLADWATGLSLADAPAAVLHKTKLNILDQIGVMLASGGLRSVEAARRAQQDVDGGSGAHSLWDCRETSIAGAAFLNGVASSVLEFDDTHIATNIHITGVVLAAALAEAQRAPTSGKQFLEAVLIGSEIFCRLGQVSPVRMHELGFHPTSVYGVFASAYTAARLRGLSAETMAHAVGTAASLSAGSISAFQDGADSKTLHVGFAAAAGIRAVALVNQGLSGPGAVFEGKFGWYRSYIQSDVDFQFEALLHELGSRWEVLNVAPKLYPCAYTLMPFIHAALHLRANNTFRLDEIAEIRCEIMQRSFRTVCEPVEEKRRLRSSWHGRISLQHTVAEALALGRFDKSAYAETSLRDPVINALADKVVHVADPIADADTSRSRGVVSIRMTDGGEVSHTVTDMLGTSRNPAGDAVYIDKFRANVSGVIPDDAVDGLIDRLLGMEELADIEALLAPLRR
;
A
#
# COMPACT_ATOMS: atom_id res chain seq x y z
N MET A 1 40.80 57.75 68.44
CA MET A 1 40.94 56.28 68.56
C MET A 1 39.98 55.51 67.63
N ILE A 2 39.66 56.08 66.45
CA ILE A 2 38.75 55.49 65.44
C ILE A 2 39.48 55.26 64.09
N LYS A 3 40.72 55.74 63.97
CA LYS A 3 41.55 55.61 62.75
C LYS A 3 42.40 54.32 62.69
N GLN A 4 42.33 53.45 63.71
CA GLN A 4 43.02 52.15 63.72
C GLN A 4 42.07 50.94 63.56
N LEU A 5 40.75 51.16 63.57
CA LEU A 5 39.74 50.13 63.24
C LEU A 5 39.38 50.11 61.74
N ALA A 6 39.77 51.13 60.97
CA ALA A 6 39.55 51.19 59.53
C ALA A 6 40.58 50.40 58.70
N ALA A 7 41.72 49.99 59.29
CA ALA A 7 42.78 49.25 58.60
C ALA A 7 42.64 47.72 58.74
N ALA A 8 41.81 47.22 59.66
CA ALA A 8 41.54 45.79 59.83
C ALA A 8 40.34 45.30 58.98
N GLY A 9 39.47 46.20 58.51
CA GLY A 9 38.36 45.87 57.60
C GLY A 9 38.76 45.74 56.14
N ALA A 10 39.87 46.35 55.71
CA ALA A 10 40.34 46.31 54.33
C ALA A 10 41.11 45.02 53.97
N ALA A 11 41.63 44.29 54.96
CA ALA A 11 42.33 43.01 54.74
C ALA A 11 41.37 41.79 54.73
N ILE A 12 40.18 41.91 55.31
CA ILE A 12 39.15 40.85 55.29
C ILE A 12 38.28 40.94 54.03
N LEU A 13 38.13 42.13 53.42
CA LEU A 13 37.42 42.28 52.15
C LEU A 13 38.24 41.83 50.93
N ALA A 14 39.58 41.80 51.03
CA ALA A 14 40.46 41.32 49.97
C ALA A 14 40.62 39.78 49.94
N ALA A 15 40.23 39.08 51.01
CA ALA A 15 40.31 37.61 51.11
C ALA A 15 38.98 36.90 50.77
N LEU A 16 37.89 37.63 50.53
CA LEU A 16 36.58 37.08 50.14
C LEU A 16 36.22 37.29 48.66
N ILE A 17 37.09 37.92 47.86
CA ILE A 17 36.88 38.12 46.41
C ILE A 17 37.66 37.08 45.57
N SER A 18 38.44 36.19 46.19
CA SER A 18 39.24 35.17 45.49
C SER A 18 38.80 33.73 45.72
N ALA A 19 37.62 33.49 46.31
CA ALA A 19 37.02 32.17 46.44
C ALA A 19 35.62 32.17 45.81
N GLY A 20 35.60 32.22 44.49
CA GLY A 20 34.37 32.29 43.71
C GLY A 20 34.60 32.40 42.20
N ALA A 21 35.73 31.93 41.68
CA ALA A 21 35.78 31.46 40.31
C ALA A 21 35.00 30.13 40.27
N SER A 22 33.69 30.20 40.46
CA SER A 22 32.81 29.24 39.80
C SER A 22 33.08 29.50 38.34
N SER A 23 33.67 28.53 37.64
CA SER A 23 33.59 28.48 36.20
C SER A 23 32.13 28.77 35.85
N ALA A 24 31.87 29.91 35.21
CA ALA A 24 30.59 30.13 34.58
C ALA A 24 30.47 28.97 33.59
N GLN A 25 29.66 27.98 33.93
CA GLN A 25 29.26 26.95 33.00
C GLN A 25 28.60 27.73 31.88
N GLU A 26 29.31 27.89 30.76
CA GLU A 26 28.81 28.65 29.61
C GLU A 26 27.45 28.05 29.28
N SER A 27 26.42 28.85 29.49
CA SER A 27 25.04 28.44 29.25
C SER A 27 24.95 28.04 27.78
N TYR A 28 24.42 26.85 27.53
CA TYR A 28 24.12 26.37 26.18
C TYR A 28 23.38 27.48 25.40
N PRO A 29 23.67 27.70 24.10
CA PRO A 29 23.27 28.93 23.39
C PRO A 29 21.76 29.15 23.26
N VAL A 30 20.95 28.11 23.48
CA VAL A 30 19.50 28.12 23.39
C VAL A 30 18.86 27.43 24.59
N ASN A 31 17.65 27.83 24.98
CA ASN A 31 16.96 27.26 26.14
C ASN A 31 16.12 26.00 25.80
N THR A 32 15.96 25.69 24.51
CA THR A 32 15.24 24.50 24.06
C THR A 32 15.89 23.93 22.81
N VAL A 33 16.15 22.63 22.84
CA VAL A 33 16.77 21.87 21.76
C VAL A 33 15.77 20.82 21.25
N THR A 34 15.59 20.75 19.93
CA THR A 34 14.81 19.69 19.30
C THR A 34 15.73 18.52 18.97
N MET A 35 15.50 17.36 19.57
CA MET A 35 16.16 16.10 19.20
C MET A 35 15.29 15.40 18.16
N VAL A 36 15.67 15.50 16.89
CA VAL A 36 15.03 14.78 15.80
C VAL A 36 15.44 13.32 15.86
N VAL A 37 14.45 12.44 15.91
CA VAL A 37 14.63 11.00 15.90
C VAL A 37 13.97 10.44 14.63
N PRO A 38 14.73 9.90 13.68
CA PRO A 38 14.23 9.45 12.37
C PRO A 38 13.55 8.08 12.43
N TYR A 39 12.86 7.80 13.54
CA TYR A 39 12.16 6.54 13.83
C TYR A 39 10.76 6.83 14.35
N ALA A 40 9.84 5.87 14.18
CA ALA A 40 8.50 5.97 14.74
C ALA A 40 8.55 6.04 16.28
N ALA A 41 7.62 6.81 16.86
CA ALA A 41 7.49 6.92 18.31
C ALA A 41 7.27 5.54 18.97
N GLY A 42 7.92 5.31 20.11
CA GLY A 42 7.88 4.05 20.85
C GLY A 42 8.84 2.95 20.35
N GLY A 43 9.56 3.17 19.24
CA GLY A 43 10.58 2.23 18.75
C GLY A 43 11.90 2.31 19.52
N ALA A 44 12.79 1.32 19.34
CA ALA A 44 14.07 1.25 20.06
C ALA A 44 14.93 2.52 19.91
N GLY A 45 15.00 3.11 18.71
CA GLY A 45 15.70 4.38 18.49
C GLY A 45 15.01 5.59 19.15
N ASP A 46 13.69 5.57 19.30
CA ASP A 46 12.95 6.59 20.07
C ASP A 46 13.22 6.46 21.58
N ILE A 47 13.28 5.23 22.09
CA ILE A 47 13.62 4.96 23.49
C ILE A 47 15.02 5.51 23.79
N VAL A 48 16.04 5.16 22.99
CA VAL A 48 17.40 5.70 23.15
C VAL A 48 17.41 7.22 22.99
N GLY A 49 16.68 7.75 22.00
CA GLY A 49 16.54 9.20 21.77
C GLY A 49 16.04 9.97 22.98
N ARG A 50 15.00 9.46 23.65
CA ARG A 50 14.43 10.07 24.85
C ARG A 50 15.37 9.98 26.06
N LEU A 51 16.06 8.85 26.22
CA LEU A 51 17.04 8.66 27.29
C LEU A 51 18.22 9.63 27.17
N VAL A 52 18.74 9.79 25.95
CA VAL A 52 19.85 10.71 25.67
C VAL A 52 19.40 12.17 25.80
N ALA A 53 18.20 12.51 25.32
CA ALA A 53 17.63 13.84 25.47
C ALA A 53 17.44 14.23 26.95
N ASP A 54 16.93 13.33 27.79
CA ASP A 54 16.79 13.56 29.23
C ASP A 54 18.15 13.78 29.93
N GLU A 55 19.13 12.91 29.64
CA GLU A 55 20.48 13.02 30.22
C GLU A 55 21.18 14.32 29.80
N LEU A 56 21.10 14.70 28.52
CA LEU A 56 21.62 15.98 28.03
C LEU A 56 20.92 17.16 28.68
N GLY A 57 19.59 17.10 28.83
CA GLY A 57 18.82 18.17 29.47
C GLY A 57 19.23 18.40 30.93
N ARG A 58 19.46 17.31 31.68
CA ARG A 58 19.94 17.39 33.07
C ARG A 58 21.35 17.98 33.20
N ARG A 59 22.26 17.65 32.29
CA ARG A 59 23.66 18.10 32.34
C ARG A 59 23.87 19.51 31.83
N LEU A 60 23.19 19.87 30.75
CA LEU A 60 23.32 21.16 30.08
C LEU A 60 22.37 22.21 30.66
N GLY A 61 21.38 21.80 31.47
CA GLY A 61 20.41 22.71 32.08
C GLY A 61 19.42 23.32 31.08
N VAL A 62 19.17 22.64 29.95
CA VAL A 62 18.27 23.08 28.89
C VAL A 62 17.21 22.04 28.57
N ASN A 63 16.08 22.47 28.01
CA ASN A 63 14.99 21.57 27.69
C ASN A 63 15.22 20.86 26.35
N PHE A 64 15.19 19.53 26.33
CA PHE A 64 15.23 18.75 25.08
C PHE A 64 13.84 18.21 24.74
N VAL A 65 13.36 18.50 23.53
CA VAL A 65 12.09 17.98 23.00
C VAL A 65 12.38 16.97 21.91
N VAL A 66 11.89 15.74 22.09
CA VAL A 66 12.04 14.69 21.08
C VAL A 66 10.93 14.80 20.03
N GLU A 67 11.32 14.92 18.76
CA GLU A 67 10.42 14.90 17.62
C GLU A 67 10.71 13.69 16.72
N ASN A 68 9.71 12.83 16.55
CA ASN A 68 9.81 11.66 15.67
C ASN A 68 9.49 12.04 14.22
N VAL A 69 10.47 11.93 13.33
CA VAL A 69 10.33 12.27 11.89
C VAL A 69 10.66 11.03 11.04
N PRO A 70 9.73 10.05 10.95
CA PRO A 70 9.96 8.83 10.19
C PRO A 70 9.84 9.04 8.68
N GLY A 71 10.37 8.10 7.90
CA GLY A 71 10.21 8.03 6.44
C GLY A 71 11.55 8.05 5.69
N GLY A 72 11.54 7.59 4.43
CA GLY A 72 12.73 7.55 3.57
C GLY A 72 13.90 6.72 4.14
N GLY A 73 13.63 5.68 4.93
CA GLY A 73 14.69 4.92 5.63
C GLY A 73 15.42 5.71 6.72
N GLY A 74 14.84 6.82 7.17
CA GLY A 74 15.43 7.76 8.12
C GLY A 74 16.06 8.99 7.45
N LEU A 75 16.18 8.99 6.12
CA LEU A 75 16.79 10.08 5.35
C LEU A 75 16.00 11.40 5.48
N ILE A 76 14.67 11.37 5.63
CA ILE A 76 13.86 12.59 5.76
C ILE A 76 14.22 13.35 7.04
N GLY A 77 14.36 12.65 8.17
CA GLY A 77 14.77 13.25 9.44
C GLY A 77 16.19 13.78 9.39
N ALA A 78 17.11 13.02 8.78
CA ALA A 78 18.50 13.43 8.62
C ALA A 78 18.66 14.65 7.68
N GLU A 79 17.97 14.67 6.55
CA GLU A 79 17.93 15.80 5.60
C GLU A 79 17.36 17.07 6.25
N ARG A 80 16.37 16.92 7.14
CA ARG A 80 15.84 18.05 7.90
C ARG A 80 16.90 18.63 8.85
N VAL A 81 17.64 17.78 9.57
CA VAL A 81 18.67 18.24 10.49
C VAL A 81 19.85 18.83 9.74
N SER A 82 20.27 18.25 8.61
CA SER A 82 21.39 18.77 7.82
C SER A 82 21.13 20.19 7.27
N ARG A 83 19.86 20.59 7.16
CA ARG A 83 19.42 21.92 6.73
C ARG A 83 19.02 22.85 7.88
N ALA A 84 19.11 22.40 9.12
CA ALA A 84 18.74 23.21 10.29
C ALA A 84 19.78 24.30 10.58
N PRO A 85 19.42 25.37 11.33
CA PRO A 85 20.41 26.34 11.82
C PRO A 85 21.49 25.66 12.66
N ALA A 86 22.76 26.03 12.42
CA ALA A 86 23.92 25.50 13.14
C ALA A 86 24.15 26.15 14.52
N ASP A 87 23.07 26.55 15.20
CA ASP A 87 23.09 27.26 16.49
C ASP A 87 22.91 26.35 17.71
N GLY A 88 22.83 25.03 17.51
CA GLY A 88 22.59 24.03 18.56
C GLY A 88 21.11 23.83 18.91
N SER A 89 20.17 24.47 18.22
CA SER A 89 18.73 24.29 18.48
C SER A 89 18.13 22.99 17.95
N THR A 90 18.81 22.31 17.02
CA THR A 90 18.33 21.08 16.40
C THR A 90 19.45 20.06 16.31
N LEU A 91 19.24 18.87 16.89
CA LEU A 91 20.17 17.75 16.84
C LEU A 91 19.46 16.51 16.27
N LEU A 92 20.25 15.55 15.80
CA LEU A 92 19.83 14.25 15.30
C LEU A 92 20.30 13.16 16.26
N LEU A 93 19.41 12.24 16.64
CA LEU A 93 19.81 10.94 17.17
C LEU A 93 19.48 9.86 16.14
N ALA A 94 20.51 9.30 15.52
CA ALA A 94 20.36 8.37 14.41
C ALA A 94 21.29 7.15 14.53
N GLY A 95 20.89 6.09 13.86
CA GLY A 95 21.74 4.92 13.67
C GLY A 95 22.70 5.12 12.51
N ASN A 96 23.89 4.53 12.57
CA ASN A 96 24.89 4.62 11.50
C ASN A 96 24.36 4.26 10.11
N ALA A 97 23.49 3.25 9.99
CA ALA A 97 22.93 2.85 8.70
C ALA A 97 22.20 3.97 7.94
N ILE A 98 21.62 4.96 8.65
CA ILE A 98 20.98 6.14 8.02
C ILE A 98 22.01 7.02 7.33
N ILE A 99 23.24 7.05 7.86
CA ILE A 99 24.34 7.89 7.38
C ILE A 99 25.18 7.14 6.34
N THR A 100 25.46 5.85 6.58
CA THR A 100 26.48 5.10 5.80
C THR A 100 25.89 4.10 4.81
N THR A 101 24.61 3.75 4.92
CA THR A 101 23.95 2.75 4.05
C THR A 101 22.81 3.35 3.25
N ALA A 102 21.85 4.01 3.90
CA ALA A 102 20.66 4.57 3.28
C ALA A 102 20.97 5.47 2.05
N PRO A 103 22.01 6.34 2.07
CA PRO A 103 22.36 7.19 0.93
C PRO A 103 22.84 6.43 -0.32
N HIS A 104 23.32 5.19 -0.17
CA HIS A 104 23.73 4.35 -1.31
C HIS A 104 22.57 3.58 -1.95
N VAL A 105 21.43 3.47 -1.25
CA VAL A 105 20.25 2.74 -1.73
C VAL A 105 19.10 3.65 -2.13
N SER A 106 19.10 4.91 -1.68
CA SER A 106 18.07 5.90 -1.99
C SER A 106 18.68 7.31 -2.03
N PRO A 107 18.20 8.22 -2.91
CA PRO A 107 18.70 9.59 -2.93
C PRO A 107 18.49 10.28 -1.58
N ALA A 108 19.58 10.68 -0.91
CA ALA A 108 19.54 11.27 0.42
C ALA A 108 19.11 12.74 0.45
N GLY A 109 19.38 13.52 -0.60
CA GLY A 109 19.07 14.95 -0.64
C GLY A 109 20.04 15.85 0.16
N PHE A 110 21.08 15.25 0.75
CA PHE A 110 22.21 15.88 1.44
C PHE A 110 23.44 14.97 1.32
N ASP A 111 24.64 15.50 1.56
CA ASP A 111 25.85 14.71 1.74
C ASP A 111 25.91 14.20 3.19
N PRO A 112 25.81 12.88 3.43
CA PRO A 112 25.71 12.33 4.78
C PRO A 112 26.98 12.49 5.62
N ILE A 113 28.12 12.77 5.00
CA ILE A 113 29.41 12.96 5.68
C ILE A 113 29.75 14.46 5.80
N ALA A 114 29.43 15.26 4.78
CA ALA A 114 29.81 16.68 4.78
C ALA A 114 28.76 17.60 5.43
N ASP A 115 27.46 17.27 5.35
CA ASP A 115 26.39 18.18 5.77
C ASP A 115 25.95 17.97 7.24
N LEU A 116 26.50 16.97 7.93
CA LEU A 116 26.22 16.67 9.34
C LEU A 116 27.53 16.61 10.15
N GLU A 117 27.53 17.22 11.34
CA GLU A 117 28.61 17.17 12.31
C GLU A 117 28.37 16.01 13.29
N ALA A 118 29.29 15.04 13.36
CA ALA A 118 29.20 13.93 14.31
C ALA A 118 29.72 14.35 15.69
N ILE A 119 28.89 14.28 16.73
CA ILE A 119 29.23 14.80 18.06
C ILE A 119 29.73 13.69 18.98
N ALA A 120 28.95 12.61 19.12
CA ALA A 120 29.39 11.42 19.85
C ALA A 120 28.51 10.22 19.55
N ASN A 121 29.09 9.02 19.68
CA ASN A 121 28.31 7.79 19.84
C ASN A 121 28.01 7.59 21.32
N VAL A 122 26.82 7.09 21.63
CA VAL A 122 26.39 6.86 23.03
C VAL A 122 26.12 5.40 23.36
N SER A 123 25.70 4.62 22.37
CA SER A 123 25.44 3.19 22.54
C SER A 123 25.63 2.43 21.25
N GLU A 124 25.68 1.11 21.36
CA GLU A 124 25.66 0.21 20.22
C GLU A 124 24.66 -0.92 20.44
N ALA A 125 24.00 -1.32 19.36
CA ALA A 125 23.25 -2.56 19.35
C ALA A 125 24.22 -3.76 19.29
N VAL A 126 24.22 -4.57 20.36
CA VAL A 126 24.93 -5.84 20.40
C VAL A 126 24.17 -6.87 19.57
N ARG A 127 24.87 -7.60 18.70
CA ARG A 127 24.31 -8.68 17.89
C ARG A 127 25.08 -9.96 18.13
N MET A 128 24.46 -11.10 17.86
CA MET A 128 25.12 -12.39 17.91
C MET A 128 24.77 -13.18 16.66
N MET A 129 25.78 -13.84 16.08
CA MET A 129 25.57 -14.86 15.06
C MET A 129 25.17 -16.15 15.74
N VAL A 130 24.00 -16.66 15.40
CA VAL A 130 23.46 -17.91 15.97
C VAL A 130 22.91 -18.80 14.87
N ALA A 131 23.03 -20.11 15.05
CA ALA A 131 22.45 -21.12 14.17
C ALA A 131 21.19 -21.73 14.76
N SER A 132 20.32 -22.23 13.88
CA SER A 132 19.20 -23.10 14.24
C SER A 132 19.71 -24.38 14.90
N LYS A 133 19.01 -24.86 15.94
CA LYS A 133 19.26 -26.19 16.54
C LYS A 133 18.98 -27.36 15.58
N THR A 134 18.33 -27.09 14.45
CA THR A 134 18.11 -28.09 13.39
C THR A 134 19.39 -28.40 12.59
N LEU A 135 20.40 -27.52 12.64
CA LEU A 135 21.70 -27.80 12.05
C LEU A 135 22.56 -28.68 12.97
N PRO A 136 23.31 -29.66 12.43
CA PRO A 136 24.18 -30.53 13.22
C PRO A 136 25.51 -29.83 13.55
N VAL A 137 25.45 -28.66 14.19
CA VAL A 137 26.62 -27.84 14.56
C VAL A 137 26.47 -27.30 15.98
N SER A 138 27.58 -27.26 16.71
CA SER A 138 27.59 -26.87 18.13
C SER A 138 28.42 -25.61 18.41
N ASN A 139 29.19 -25.15 17.43
CA ASN A 139 30.10 -24.01 17.54
C ASN A 139 30.39 -23.43 16.15
N PHE A 140 31.12 -22.31 16.11
CA PHE A 140 31.48 -21.63 14.87
C PHE A 140 32.35 -22.48 13.92
N GLU A 141 33.28 -23.28 14.45
CA GLU A 141 34.19 -24.10 13.62
C GLU A 141 33.41 -25.18 12.87
N GLU A 142 32.49 -25.86 13.55
CA GLU A 142 31.57 -26.84 12.96
C GLU A 142 30.61 -26.18 11.97
N PHE A 143 30.08 -25.00 12.29
CA PHE A 143 29.24 -24.23 11.37
C PHE A 143 30.01 -23.87 10.09
N LEU A 144 31.24 -23.36 10.21
CA LEU A 144 32.05 -22.98 9.06
C LEU A 144 32.41 -24.19 8.19
N ALA A 145 32.77 -25.32 8.81
CA ALA A 145 33.02 -26.57 8.11
C ALA A 145 31.76 -27.07 7.37
N TYR A 146 30.60 -27.03 8.04
CA TYR A 146 29.32 -27.40 7.44
C TYR A 146 28.97 -26.50 6.25
N ALA A 147 29.06 -25.18 6.43
CA ALA A 147 28.75 -24.19 5.40
C ALA A 147 29.63 -24.34 4.15
N LYS A 148 30.92 -24.60 4.33
CA LYS A 148 31.86 -24.83 3.20
C LYS A 148 31.60 -26.15 2.47
N ALA A 149 31.07 -27.15 3.15
CA ALA A 149 30.70 -28.42 2.54
C ALA A 149 29.37 -28.34 1.77
N HIS A 150 28.53 -27.33 2.03
CA HIS A 150 27.19 -27.17 1.46
C HIS A 150 26.99 -25.76 0.86
N PRO A 151 27.77 -25.37 -0.17
CA PRO A 151 27.70 -24.02 -0.74
C PRO A 151 26.33 -23.75 -1.36
N GLY A 152 25.71 -22.62 -1.00
CA GLY A 152 24.41 -22.19 -1.53
C GLY A 152 23.19 -22.87 -0.90
N GLU A 153 23.38 -23.83 0.01
CA GLU A 153 22.28 -24.53 0.69
C GLU A 153 21.81 -23.82 1.97
N LEU A 154 22.68 -23.03 2.61
CA LEU A 154 22.33 -22.30 3.83
C LEU A 154 21.51 -21.06 3.52
N ASN A 155 20.48 -20.82 4.32
CA ASN A 155 19.74 -19.57 4.33
C ASN A 155 20.04 -18.77 5.60
N TYR A 156 20.09 -17.44 5.50
CA TYR A 156 20.16 -16.57 6.68
C TYR A 156 19.00 -15.59 6.73
N GLY A 157 18.48 -15.37 7.94
CA GLY A 157 17.39 -14.42 8.19
C GLY A 157 17.89 -13.02 8.48
N THR A 158 17.13 -11.99 8.11
CA THR A 158 17.32 -10.62 8.61
C THR A 158 15.99 -9.92 8.85
N ALA A 159 16.02 -8.79 9.56
CA ALA A 159 14.88 -7.89 9.74
C ALA A 159 14.46 -7.10 8.48
N GLY A 160 14.93 -7.51 7.29
CA GLY A 160 14.68 -6.82 6.03
C GLY A 160 15.95 -6.49 5.26
N VAL A 161 15.79 -6.22 3.97
CA VAL A 161 16.87 -5.79 3.07
C VAL A 161 17.37 -4.40 3.48
N GLY A 162 18.69 -4.22 3.52
CA GLY A 162 19.34 -2.97 3.89
C GLY A 162 19.40 -2.68 5.40
N SER A 163 18.83 -3.56 6.24
CA SER A 163 19.00 -3.47 7.69
C SER A 163 20.47 -3.66 8.09
N THR A 164 20.88 -3.14 9.26
CA THR A 164 22.24 -3.35 9.78
C THR A 164 22.58 -4.85 9.85
N GLY A 165 21.65 -5.69 10.31
CA GLY A 165 21.84 -7.15 10.34
C GLY A 165 22.07 -7.75 8.95
N HIS A 166 21.42 -7.22 7.90
CA HIS A 166 21.67 -7.63 6.52
C HIS A 166 23.08 -7.24 6.05
N ILE A 167 23.50 -5.99 6.26
CA ILE A 167 24.83 -5.52 5.84
C ILE A 167 25.95 -6.23 6.62
N THR A 168 25.78 -6.39 7.93
CA THR A 168 26.71 -7.14 8.78
C THR A 168 26.81 -8.60 8.32
N THR A 169 25.69 -9.24 7.98
CA THR A 169 25.72 -10.63 7.51
C THR A 169 26.41 -10.77 6.16
N LEU A 170 26.18 -9.85 5.21
CA LEU A 170 26.88 -9.84 3.93
C LEU A 170 28.40 -9.77 4.13
N GLY A 171 28.87 -8.85 4.99
CA GLY A 171 30.29 -8.72 5.29
C GLY A 171 30.89 -9.96 5.96
N ILE A 172 30.13 -10.62 6.85
CA ILE A 172 30.59 -11.83 7.55
C ILE A 172 30.65 -13.02 6.61
N VAL A 173 29.60 -13.24 5.82
CA VAL A 173 29.51 -14.34 4.84
C VAL A 173 30.66 -14.25 3.83
N ASP A 174 30.97 -13.04 3.35
CA ASP A 174 32.12 -12.78 2.47
C ASP A 174 33.46 -13.05 3.19
N ALA A 175 33.66 -12.49 4.39
CA ALA A 175 34.90 -12.63 5.14
C ALA A 175 35.24 -14.08 5.53
N ILE A 176 34.23 -14.89 5.87
CA ILE A 176 34.42 -16.30 6.24
C ILE A 176 34.41 -17.23 5.02
N GLY A 177 34.09 -16.69 3.83
CA GLY A 177 34.14 -17.38 2.55
C GLY A 177 33.11 -18.50 2.44
N ILE A 178 31.85 -18.20 2.76
CA ILE A 178 30.72 -19.14 2.59
C ILE A 178 29.68 -18.56 1.64
N GLU A 179 28.88 -19.43 1.02
CA GLU A 179 27.73 -19.04 0.20
C GLU A 179 26.44 -19.30 0.97
N ALA A 180 25.67 -18.25 1.24
CA ALA A 180 24.39 -18.35 1.93
C ALA A 180 23.35 -17.41 1.31
N MET A 181 22.12 -17.89 1.18
CA MET A 181 21.01 -17.15 0.59
C MET A 181 20.35 -16.24 1.62
N HIS A 182 20.18 -14.96 1.26
CA HIS A 182 19.51 -13.99 2.12
C HIS A 182 17.99 -14.18 2.09
N ILE A 183 17.40 -14.32 3.28
CA ILE A 183 15.96 -14.34 3.48
C ILE A 183 15.53 -13.13 4.33
N PRO A 184 14.96 -12.08 3.72
CA PRO A 184 14.44 -10.95 4.47
C PRO A 184 13.09 -11.28 5.11
N TYR A 185 12.91 -10.93 6.38
CA TYR A 185 11.63 -10.97 7.09
C TYR A 185 11.13 -9.56 7.39
N GLY A 186 9.85 -9.42 7.76
CA GLY A 186 9.23 -8.12 8.11
C GLY A 186 9.71 -7.52 9.43
N GLY A 187 10.67 -8.14 10.12
CA GLY A 187 11.30 -7.66 11.34
C GLY A 187 12.11 -8.76 12.05
N SER A 188 12.97 -8.36 12.99
CA SER A 188 13.86 -9.30 13.71
C SER A 188 13.10 -10.41 14.45
N ALA A 189 11.89 -10.10 14.97
CA ALA A 189 11.05 -11.09 15.65
C ALA A 189 10.63 -12.25 14.74
N GLN A 190 10.28 -11.98 13.48
CA GLN A 190 9.96 -13.04 12.52
C GLN A 190 11.22 -13.80 12.10
N ALA A 191 12.34 -13.08 11.89
CA ALA A 191 13.60 -13.69 11.47
C ALA A 191 14.16 -14.67 12.52
N ILE A 192 14.07 -14.34 13.81
CA ILE A 192 14.51 -15.25 14.87
C ILE A 192 13.57 -16.45 15.02
N GLN A 193 12.25 -16.31 14.78
CA GLN A 193 11.32 -17.44 14.75
C GLN A 193 11.62 -18.41 13.61
N ALA A 194 12.05 -17.91 12.46
CA ALA A 194 12.51 -18.75 11.35
C ALA A 194 13.78 -19.54 11.68
N VAL A 195 14.69 -18.97 12.47
CA VAL A 195 15.86 -19.72 12.98
C VAL A 195 15.43 -20.80 13.97
N LEU A 196 14.51 -20.47 14.88
CA LEU A 196 13.99 -21.41 15.88
C LEU A 196 13.28 -22.62 15.24
N SER A 197 12.54 -22.39 14.15
CA SER A 197 11.86 -23.43 13.38
C SER A 197 12.77 -24.19 12.40
N GLY A 198 13.93 -23.63 12.05
CA GLY A 198 14.86 -24.19 11.06
C GLY A 198 14.60 -23.78 9.61
N ASP A 199 13.62 -22.90 9.37
CA ASP A 199 13.33 -22.32 8.05
C ASP A 199 14.52 -21.53 7.49
N VAL A 200 15.34 -20.95 8.37
CA VAL A 200 16.66 -20.42 8.03
C VAL A 200 17.72 -20.94 9.00
N GLN A 201 18.91 -21.14 8.50
CA GLN A 201 19.97 -21.85 9.20
C GLN A 201 20.72 -20.97 10.20
N PHE A 202 20.82 -19.66 9.95
CA PHE A 202 21.44 -18.73 10.90
C PHE A 202 20.89 -17.30 10.79
N ILE A 203 21.20 -16.48 11.79
CA ILE A 203 20.90 -15.04 11.83
C ILE A 203 22.02 -14.30 12.55
N ILE A 204 22.19 -13.02 12.23
CA ILE A 204 23.05 -12.09 12.97
C ILE A 204 22.21 -10.89 13.39
N ASP A 205 21.69 -10.93 14.62
CA ASP A 205 20.72 -9.96 15.12
C ASP A 205 20.76 -9.87 16.66
N ALA A 206 20.22 -8.79 17.23
CA ALA A 206 20.14 -8.58 18.68
C ALA A 206 19.10 -9.51 19.33
N THR A 207 18.04 -9.88 18.60
CA THR A 207 16.98 -10.79 19.07
C THR A 207 17.47 -12.22 19.35
N ALA A 208 18.66 -12.57 18.89
CA ALA A 208 19.30 -13.84 19.19
C ALA A 208 19.69 -13.98 20.67
N ILE A 209 20.03 -12.88 21.34
CA ILE A 209 20.58 -12.89 22.71
C ILE A 209 19.62 -13.53 23.73
N PRO A 210 18.32 -13.15 23.80
CA PRO A 210 17.37 -13.84 24.68
C PRO A 210 17.21 -15.33 24.36
N GLN A 211 17.32 -15.73 23.09
CA GLN A 211 17.18 -17.14 22.68
C GLN A 211 18.38 -17.98 23.08
N VAL A 212 19.59 -17.40 23.05
CA VAL A 212 20.81 -18.05 23.57
C VAL A 212 20.69 -18.27 25.07
N ARG A 213 20.19 -17.29 25.83
CA ARG A 213 19.93 -17.46 27.28
C ARG A 213 18.91 -18.57 27.57
N GLN A 214 18.04 -18.89 26.63
CA GLN A 214 17.03 -19.96 26.72
C GLN A 214 17.52 -21.30 26.13
N ASP A 215 18.76 -21.38 25.64
CA ASP A 215 19.32 -22.52 24.90
C ASP A 215 18.47 -22.95 23.69
N ALA A 216 17.74 -22.02 23.09
CA ALA A 216 16.83 -22.30 21.96
C ALA A 216 17.53 -22.25 20.59
N VAL A 217 18.74 -21.68 20.53
CA VAL A 217 19.59 -21.55 19.33
C VAL A 217 21.04 -21.87 19.69
N THR A 218 21.86 -22.25 18.71
CA THR A 218 23.30 -22.50 18.92
C THR A 218 24.06 -21.18 18.74
N PRO A 219 24.70 -20.62 19.78
CA PRO A 219 25.55 -19.45 19.62
C PRO A 219 26.81 -19.79 18.83
N LEU A 220 27.13 -18.99 17.82
CA LEU A 220 28.29 -19.21 16.95
C LEU A 220 29.40 -18.21 17.26
N ALA A 221 29.13 -16.92 17.05
CA ALA A 221 30.13 -15.89 17.22
C ALA A 221 29.50 -14.52 17.49
N ILE A 222 30.28 -13.63 18.10
CA ILE A 222 29.94 -12.21 18.24
C ILE A 222 30.63 -11.44 17.11
N PRO A 223 29.92 -10.61 16.32
CA PRO A 223 30.49 -9.83 15.23
C PRO A 223 31.24 -8.58 15.76
N ALA A 224 32.30 -8.83 16.51
CA ALA A 224 33.16 -7.83 17.16
C ALA A 224 34.62 -8.33 17.25
N ASP A 225 35.53 -7.44 17.67
CA ASP A 225 36.94 -7.77 17.87
C ASP A 225 37.22 -8.53 19.18
N ALA A 226 36.35 -8.39 20.19
CA ALA A 226 36.49 -9.03 21.51
C ALA A 226 35.15 -9.58 22.02
N ARG A 227 35.20 -10.58 22.92
CA ARG A 227 33.99 -11.23 23.48
C ARG A 227 33.19 -10.25 24.34
N LEU A 228 31.90 -10.54 24.45
CA LEU A 228 31.03 -9.90 25.43
C LEU A 228 31.27 -10.54 26.79
N ALA A 229 31.44 -9.71 27.83
CA ALA A 229 31.66 -10.20 29.19
C ALA A 229 30.52 -11.11 29.69
N GLU A 230 29.29 -10.90 29.21
CA GLU A 230 28.13 -11.72 29.54
C GLU A 230 28.14 -13.12 28.87
N PHE A 231 28.84 -13.26 27.74
CA PHE A 231 28.93 -14.51 26.98
C PHE A 231 30.39 -14.95 26.81
N PRO A 232 31.09 -15.28 27.92
CA PRO A 232 32.52 -15.57 27.90
C PRO A 232 32.88 -16.80 27.07
N ASP A 233 31.93 -17.71 26.83
CA ASP A 233 32.13 -18.94 26.06
C ASP A 233 31.86 -18.79 24.55
N VAL A 234 31.28 -17.66 24.12
CA VAL A 234 31.01 -17.39 22.70
C VAL A 234 32.18 -16.57 22.12
N PRO A 235 32.91 -17.09 21.12
CA PRO A 235 34.06 -16.38 20.56
C PRO A 235 33.63 -15.11 19.84
N ALA A 236 34.51 -14.12 19.82
CA ALA A 236 34.38 -12.98 18.92
C ALA A 236 35.00 -13.32 17.56
N LEU A 237 34.46 -12.79 16.46
CA LEU A 237 35.01 -13.02 15.13
C LEU A 237 36.48 -12.56 15.01
N GLY A 238 36.87 -11.50 15.71
CA GLY A 238 38.26 -11.05 15.76
C GLY A 238 39.23 -12.08 16.36
N GLU A 239 38.81 -12.85 17.38
CA GLU A 239 39.62 -13.91 17.98
C GLU A 239 39.76 -15.13 17.06
N LEU A 240 38.81 -15.30 16.15
CA LEU A 240 38.79 -16.36 15.13
C LEU A 240 39.61 -15.97 13.88
N GLY A 241 40.28 -14.82 13.90
CA GLY A 241 41.10 -14.30 12.80
C GLY A 241 40.32 -13.50 11.76
N PHE A 242 39.03 -13.25 11.98
CA PHE A 242 38.18 -12.43 11.11
C PHE A 242 38.06 -11.02 11.67
N THR A 243 39.09 -10.21 11.42
CA THR A 243 39.15 -8.81 11.87
C THR A 243 38.53 -7.86 10.84
N GLY A 244 38.10 -6.67 11.28
CA GLY A 244 37.56 -5.64 10.38
C GLY A 244 36.08 -5.81 10.00
N ILE A 245 35.38 -6.75 10.63
CA ILE A 245 33.93 -6.96 10.44
C ILE A 245 33.16 -5.93 11.25
N ARG A 246 32.37 -5.08 10.57
CA ARG A 246 31.58 -4.02 11.20
C ARG A 246 30.17 -4.53 11.55
N GLY A 247 30.01 -4.96 12.80
CA GLY A 247 28.74 -5.48 13.34
C GLY A 247 27.92 -4.50 14.19
N ALA A 248 28.46 -3.32 14.49
CA ALA A 248 27.91 -2.40 15.49
C ALA A 248 26.78 -1.54 14.92
N GLY A 249 25.63 -1.53 15.60
CA GLY A 249 24.54 -0.61 15.30
C GLY A 249 24.69 0.63 16.17
N LEU A 250 25.65 1.49 15.82
CA LEU A 250 25.92 2.74 16.54
C LEU A 250 24.64 3.57 16.64
N GLN A 251 24.41 4.20 17.78
CA GLN A 251 23.37 5.20 18.00
C GLN A 251 24.05 6.49 18.42
N MET A 252 23.98 7.50 17.56
CA MET A 252 24.87 8.64 17.56
C MET A 252 24.08 9.94 17.66
N VAL A 253 24.65 10.91 18.36
CA VAL A 253 24.18 12.29 18.35
C VAL A 253 24.97 13.06 17.29
N MET A 254 24.26 13.74 16.40
CA MET A 254 24.81 14.56 15.33
C MET A 254 24.09 15.91 15.28
N GLY A 255 24.67 16.90 14.61
CA GLY A 255 24.03 18.19 14.31
C GLY A 255 24.26 18.62 12.86
N PRO A 256 23.68 19.74 12.41
CA PRO A 256 24.04 20.34 11.12
C PRO A 256 25.53 20.71 11.08
N SER A 257 26.13 20.66 9.89
CA SER A 257 27.50 21.18 9.73
C SER A 257 27.60 22.68 10.06
N GLY A 258 28.77 23.11 10.54
CA GLY A 258 29.04 24.53 10.83
C GLY A 258 28.65 24.99 12.24
N MET A 259 28.31 24.06 13.14
CA MET A 259 28.12 24.37 14.57
C MET A 259 29.42 24.90 15.19
N SER A 260 29.31 25.79 16.18
CA SER A 260 30.50 26.30 16.86
C SER A 260 31.19 25.19 17.67
N ALA A 261 32.52 25.23 17.70
CA ALA A 261 33.33 24.25 18.44
C ALA A 261 32.95 24.19 19.93
N GLU A 262 32.55 25.33 20.52
CA GLU A 262 32.10 25.42 21.91
C GLU A 262 30.81 24.60 22.15
N VAL A 263 29.83 24.69 21.24
CA VAL A 263 28.56 23.96 21.35
C VAL A 263 28.78 22.47 21.17
N VAL A 264 29.58 22.08 20.17
CA VAL A 264 29.94 20.68 19.92
C VAL A 264 30.67 20.10 21.14
N ALA A 265 31.67 20.82 21.67
CA ALA A 265 32.43 20.40 22.85
C ALA A 265 31.56 20.28 24.11
N SER A 266 30.58 21.18 24.28
CA SER A 266 29.63 21.14 25.40
C SER A 266 28.79 19.86 25.38
N ILE A 267 28.22 19.50 24.22
CA ILE A 267 27.41 18.28 24.05
C ILE A 267 28.30 17.03 24.19
N GLU A 268 29.46 17.00 23.54
CA GLU A 268 30.37 15.86 23.62
C GLU A 268 30.85 15.62 25.06
N THR A 269 31.19 16.69 25.80
CA THR A 269 31.59 16.60 27.21
C THR A 269 30.46 16.04 28.06
N ALA A 270 29.23 16.54 27.89
CA ALA A 270 28.07 16.03 28.62
C ALA A 270 27.83 14.54 28.34
N LEU A 271 27.94 14.10 27.08
CA LEU A 271 27.78 12.68 26.70
C LEU A 271 28.93 11.82 27.21
N ARG A 272 30.16 12.36 27.25
CA ARG A 272 31.33 11.68 27.81
C ARG A 272 31.16 11.43 29.30
N GLU A 273 30.75 12.44 30.06
CA GLU A 273 30.46 12.28 31.48
C GLU A 273 29.26 11.36 31.73
N ALA A 274 28.21 11.44 30.89
CA ALA A 274 27.09 10.51 30.93
C ALA A 274 27.56 9.07 30.76
N SER A 275 28.45 8.81 29.80
CA SER A 275 29.01 7.49 29.56
C SER A 275 29.81 6.92 30.73
N GLN A 276 30.27 7.75 31.66
CA GLN A 276 30.97 7.35 32.89
C GLN A 276 30.02 7.12 34.08
N SER A 277 28.74 7.50 33.94
CA SER A 277 27.72 7.28 34.95
C SER A 277 27.20 5.84 34.91
N SER A 278 27.27 5.15 36.05
CA SER A 278 26.67 3.83 36.22
C SER A 278 25.16 3.84 35.99
N GLU A 279 24.47 4.90 36.41
CA GLU A 279 23.03 5.06 36.18
C GLU A 279 22.69 5.09 34.68
N PHE A 280 23.44 5.86 33.89
CA PHE A 280 23.22 5.96 32.45
C PHE A 280 23.58 4.65 31.73
N GLN A 281 24.69 4.02 32.12
CA GLN A 281 25.08 2.70 31.61
C GLN A 281 24.02 1.63 31.91
N ASP A 282 23.48 1.61 33.13
CA ASP A 282 22.44 0.67 33.56
C ASP A 282 21.14 0.88 32.80
N ILE A 283 20.73 2.14 32.60
CA ILE A 283 19.48 2.47 31.88
C ILE A 283 19.57 2.05 30.40
N LEU A 284 20.71 2.31 29.73
CA LEU A 284 20.95 1.85 28.37
C LEU A 284 20.94 0.31 28.28
N THR A 285 21.57 -0.35 29.23
CA THR A 285 21.60 -1.82 29.32
C THR A 285 20.20 -2.39 29.51
N ARG A 286 19.37 -1.79 30.37
CA ARG A 286 17.96 -2.17 30.56
C ARG A 286 17.11 -1.90 29.31
N ALA A 287 17.45 -0.87 28.53
CA ALA A 287 16.84 -0.59 27.24
C ALA A 287 17.31 -1.54 26.12
N GLY A 288 18.22 -2.46 26.42
CA GLY A 288 18.66 -3.51 25.49
C GLY A 288 19.79 -3.11 24.54
N VAL A 289 20.54 -2.05 24.85
CA VAL A 289 21.72 -1.60 24.08
C VAL A 289 22.96 -1.54 24.97
N ALA A 290 24.14 -1.76 24.40
CA ALA A 290 25.38 -1.65 25.15
C ALA A 290 25.87 -0.19 25.19
N PRO A 291 26.27 0.34 26.35
CA PRO A 291 26.93 1.64 26.44
C PRO A 291 28.24 1.61 25.67
N ARG A 292 28.42 2.55 24.73
CA ARG A 292 29.66 2.70 23.97
C ARG A 292 29.86 4.15 23.60
N PHE A 293 30.80 4.81 24.26
CA PHE A 293 31.18 6.17 23.92
C PHE A 293 32.23 6.19 22.81
N MET A 294 32.03 7.05 21.81
CA MET A 294 33.07 7.47 20.85
C MET A 294 32.98 8.98 20.71
N SER A 295 34.12 9.67 20.76
CA SER A 295 34.18 11.12 20.50
C SER A 295 33.76 11.46 19.08
N GLY A 296 33.41 12.71 18.81
CA GLY A 296 33.03 13.16 17.47
C GLY A 296 34.11 12.92 16.43
N ALA A 297 35.38 13.09 16.81
CA ALA A 297 36.54 12.82 15.95
C ALA A 297 36.67 11.33 15.60
N GLU A 298 36.60 10.44 16.60
CA GLU A 298 36.63 8.99 16.38
C GLU A 298 35.43 8.53 15.55
N LEU A 299 34.27 9.11 15.81
CA LEU A 299 33.03 8.79 15.11
C LEU A 299 33.04 9.23 13.66
N THR A 300 33.52 10.43 13.36
CA THR A 300 33.65 10.95 12.00
C THR A 300 34.56 10.06 11.16
N ALA A 301 35.72 9.67 11.72
CA ALA A 301 36.64 8.75 11.06
C ALA A 301 35.97 7.39 10.81
N HIS A 302 35.23 6.86 11.79
CA HIS A 302 34.50 5.60 11.66
C HIS A 302 33.42 5.66 10.57
N LEU A 303 32.63 6.74 10.52
CA LEU A 303 31.56 6.91 9.55
C LEU A 303 32.07 7.09 8.13
N ALA A 304 33.14 7.85 7.92
CA ALA A 304 33.74 8.01 6.59
C ALA A 304 34.23 6.66 6.03
N ASP A 305 34.92 5.89 6.87
CA ASP A 305 35.47 4.58 6.55
C ASP A 305 34.35 3.53 6.35
N GLU A 306 33.28 3.54 7.16
CA GLU A 306 32.12 2.66 6.96
C GLU A 306 31.33 3.03 5.69
N ASN A 307 31.11 4.32 5.43
CA ASN A 307 30.42 4.80 4.24
C ASN A 307 31.16 4.38 2.96
N GLU A 308 32.50 4.40 2.97
CA GLU A 308 33.31 3.88 1.87
C GLU A 308 33.19 2.35 1.76
N TYR A 309 33.28 1.63 2.87
CA TYR A 309 33.14 0.17 2.91
C TYR A 309 31.80 -0.28 2.30
N VAL A 310 30.69 0.31 2.73
CA VAL A 310 29.34 0.02 2.21
C VAL A 310 29.24 0.39 0.73
N GLY A 311 29.78 1.55 0.34
CA GLY A 311 29.80 1.99 -1.07
C GLY A 311 30.58 1.07 -2.00
N ARG A 312 31.61 0.36 -1.50
CA ARG A 312 32.35 -0.67 -2.26
C ARG A 312 31.56 -1.99 -2.35
N ALA A 313 30.99 -2.45 -1.23
CA ALA A 313 30.17 -3.66 -1.19
C ALA A 313 28.94 -3.57 -2.12
N GLY A 314 28.32 -2.39 -2.23
CA GLY A 314 27.18 -2.17 -3.13
C GLY A 314 27.51 -2.15 -4.64
N ARG A 315 28.79 -1.99 -5.03
CA ARG A 315 29.19 -1.90 -6.45
C ARG A 315 29.62 -3.24 -7.06
N ASN A 316 29.76 -4.31 -6.28
CA ASN A 316 30.36 -5.55 -6.76
C ASN A 316 29.71 -6.80 -6.13
N PRO A 317 28.53 -7.25 -6.61
CA PRO A 317 28.06 -8.59 -6.31
C PRO A 317 28.85 -9.54 -7.23
N GLY A 318 29.90 -10.18 -6.74
CA GLY A 318 30.79 -10.98 -7.60
C GLY A 318 30.12 -12.23 -8.21
N PRO A 319 30.83 -13.00 -9.09
CA PRO A 319 32.07 -12.66 -9.79
C PRO A 319 32.00 -12.88 -11.33
N GLY A 320 32.60 -11.97 -12.10
CA GLY A 320 32.90 -12.19 -13.52
C GLY A 320 33.41 -10.97 -14.30
N ALA A 321 34.70 -11.02 -14.67
CA ALA A 321 35.39 -10.25 -15.74
C ALA A 321 35.88 -8.80 -15.50
N VAL A 322 37.14 -8.73 -15.04
CA VAL A 322 38.30 -8.03 -15.68
C VAL A 322 38.03 -6.84 -16.62
N GLY A 323 38.37 -5.63 -16.12
CA GLY A 323 39.19 -4.61 -16.80
C GLY A 323 38.59 -3.80 -17.97
N SER A 324 38.44 -2.48 -17.79
CA SER A 324 39.06 -1.43 -18.65
C SER A 324 38.64 -0.01 -18.25
N LEU A 325 39.54 0.92 -18.58
CA LEU A 325 39.74 2.32 -18.18
C LEU A 325 38.72 3.33 -18.79
N PRO A 326 38.74 4.63 -18.38
CA PRO A 326 37.59 5.54 -18.43
C PRO A 326 37.40 6.25 -19.78
N ILE A 327 36.16 6.62 -20.09
CA ILE A 327 35.82 7.44 -21.26
C ILE A 327 35.35 8.82 -20.79
N ASP A 328 36.09 9.82 -21.25
CA ASP A 328 35.86 11.26 -21.20
C ASP A 328 34.63 11.67 -22.03
N VAL A 329 33.82 12.59 -21.52
CA VAL A 329 32.69 13.18 -22.26
C VAL A 329 32.61 14.68 -22.00
N GLY A 330 33.25 15.44 -22.87
CA GLY A 330 33.03 16.87 -23.07
C GLY A 330 32.04 17.16 -24.21
N GLY A 331 31.06 18.03 -23.94
CA GLY A 331 30.55 19.00 -24.91
C GLY A 331 29.12 18.80 -25.48
N PRO A 332 28.29 19.87 -25.61
CA PRO A 332 26.83 19.75 -25.70
C PRO A 332 26.22 20.00 -27.09
N GLY A 333 25.03 19.45 -27.35
CA GLY A 333 24.22 19.77 -28.52
C GLY A 333 22.78 19.23 -28.44
N ARG A 334 21.81 20.13 -28.26
CA ARG A 334 20.35 19.84 -28.26
C ARG A 334 19.85 19.35 -29.62
N ARG A 335 19.03 18.28 -29.61
CA ARG A 335 17.87 18.09 -30.51
C ARG A 335 16.72 17.41 -29.75
N LEU A 336 15.51 17.92 -29.98
CA LEU A 336 14.25 17.41 -29.47
C LEU A 336 13.97 15.99 -30.00
N PHE A 337 13.65 15.10 -29.06
CA PHE A 337 13.22 13.69 -29.13
C PHE A 337 13.30 12.94 -30.47
N PRO A 338 14.21 11.97 -30.59
CA PRO A 338 13.96 10.70 -31.29
C PRO A 338 13.68 9.57 -30.28
N ALA A 339 12.95 8.55 -30.72
CA ALA A 339 12.63 7.34 -29.97
C ALA A 339 13.90 6.75 -29.30
N ARG A 340 13.84 6.52 -27.99
CA ARG A 340 14.96 5.90 -27.25
C ARG A 340 15.10 4.43 -27.68
N PRO A 341 16.33 3.89 -27.78
CA PRO A 341 16.54 2.46 -27.96
C PRO A 341 15.96 1.72 -26.74
N SER A 342 15.36 0.56 -26.97
CA SER A 342 14.90 -0.36 -25.93
C SER A 342 16.04 -0.60 -24.93
N ARG A 343 15.92 -0.05 -23.72
CA ARG A 343 16.81 -0.43 -22.62
C ARG A 343 16.50 -1.89 -22.30
N HIS A 344 17.51 -2.75 -22.42
CA HIS A 344 17.40 -4.16 -22.02
C HIS A 344 17.07 -4.19 -20.53
N PHE A 345 15.87 -4.63 -20.19
CA PHE A 345 15.56 -5.05 -18.83
C PHE A 345 16.31 -6.37 -18.54
N PRO A 346 16.73 -6.62 -17.29
CA PRO A 346 17.25 -7.93 -16.92
C PRO A 346 16.22 -9.01 -17.28
N ARG A 347 16.63 -10.02 -18.06
CA ARG A 347 15.74 -11.12 -18.47
C ARG A 347 15.09 -11.76 -17.24
N VAL A 348 13.77 -11.71 -17.18
CA VAL A 348 12.96 -12.53 -16.26
C VAL A 348 13.25 -14.00 -16.57
N GLN A 349 14.01 -14.68 -15.71
CA GLN A 349 14.21 -16.13 -15.78
C GLN A 349 13.02 -16.84 -15.11
N MET A 350 12.40 -17.79 -15.85
CA MET A 350 11.11 -18.47 -15.61
C MET A 350 9.88 -17.55 -15.80
N PRO A 351 8.84 -17.95 -16.57
CA PRO A 351 7.75 -17.03 -16.85
C PRO A 351 6.83 -16.92 -15.63
N TYR A 352 6.94 -15.82 -14.89
CA TYR A 352 6.02 -15.46 -13.82
C TYR A 352 4.57 -15.35 -14.34
N LEU A 353 3.59 -15.52 -13.46
CA LEU A 353 2.16 -15.45 -13.84
C LEU A 353 1.82 -14.11 -14.52
N SER A 354 2.42 -13.02 -14.05
CA SER A 354 2.25 -11.69 -14.67
C SER A 354 2.79 -11.62 -16.11
N SER A 355 3.95 -12.23 -16.39
CA SER A 355 4.51 -12.30 -17.74
C SER A 355 3.71 -13.22 -18.65
N GLN A 356 3.20 -14.35 -18.13
CA GLN A 356 2.36 -15.27 -18.92
C GLN A 356 1.02 -14.61 -19.32
N LEU A 357 0.40 -13.86 -18.41
CA LEU A 357 -0.78 -13.07 -18.71
C LEU A 357 -0.48 -11.95 -19.71
N ALA A 358 0.69 -11.30 -19.61
CA ALA A 358 1.13 -10.29 -20.55
C ALA A 358 1.40 -10.86 -21.96
N ASP A 359 2.00 -12.04 -22.04
CA ASP A 359 2.19 -12.77 -23.30
C ASP A 359 0.84 -13.10 -23.95
N TRP A 360 -0.11 -13.63 -23.18
CA TRP A 360 -1.47 -13.88 -23.67
C TRP A 360 -2.17 -12.59 -24.12
N ALA A 361 -2.10 -11.53 -23.32
CA ALA A 361 -2.73 -10.24 -23.62
C ALA A 361 -2.17 -9.59 -24.91
N THR A 362 -0.87 -9.72 -25.15
CA THR A 362 -0.24 -9.18 -26.36
C THR A 362 -0.47 -10.05 -27.59
N GLY A 363 -0.66 -11.37 -27.41
CA GLY A 363 -0.97 -12.32 -28.48
C GLY A 363 -2.45 -12.36 -28.89
N LEU A 364 -3.38 -11.93 -28.04
CA LEU A 364 -4.82 -11.98 -28.32
C LEU A 364 -5.26 -10.94 -29.36
N SER A 365 -6.04 -11.40 -30.34
CA SER A 365 -6.83 -10.59 -31.26
C SER A 365 -8.34 -10.84 -31.08
N LEU A 366 -9.21 -9.92 -31.53
CA LEU A 366 -10.67 -10.16 -31.49
C LEU A 366 -11.10 -11.44 -32.22
N ALA A 367 -10.36 -11.85 -33.25
CA ALA A 367 -10.71 -13.04 -34.04
C ALA A 367 -10.57 -14.34 -33.24
N ASP A 368 -9.78 -14.32 -32.17
CA ASP A 368 -9.58 -15.46 -31.27
C ASP A 368 -10.72 -15.61 -30.25
N ALA A 369 -11.50 -14.55 -30.04
CA ALA A 369 -12.59 -14.53 -29.05
C ALA A 369 -13.92 -15.03 -29.66
N PRO A 370 -14.65 -15.93 -28.99
CA PRO A 370 -15.97 -16.35 -29.45
C PRO A 370 -16.96 -15.18 -29.57
N ALA A 371 -17.86 -15.23 -30.55
CA ALA A 371 -18.84 -14.18 -30.79
C ALA A 371 -19.69 -13.82 -29.56
N ALA A 372 -20.05 -14.81 -28.74
CA ALA A 372 -20.79 -14.60 -27.50
C ALA A 372 -20.00 -13.79 -26.45
N VAL A 373 -18.67 -13.98 -26.41
CA VAL A 373 -17.77 -13.23 -25.51
C VAL A 373 -17.69 -11.77 -25.97
N LEU A 374 -17.46 -11.55 -27.27
CA LEU A 374 -17.43 -10.20 -27.84
C LEU A 374 -18.75 -9.46 -27.62
N HIS A 375 -19.87 -10.13 -27.89
CA HIS A 375 -21.21 -9.58 -27.66
C HIS A 375 -21.42 -9.19 -26.20
N LYS A 376 -21.07 -10.09 -25.27
CA LYS A 376 -21.16 -9.81 -23.83
C LYS A 376 -20.30 -8.61 -23.42
N THR A 377 -19.07 -8.51 -23.91
CA THR A 377 -18.19 -7.36 -23.61
C THR A 377 -18.82 -6.06 -24.11
N LYS A 378 -19.42 -6.04 -25.31
CA LYS A 378 -20.11 -4.85 -25.83
C LYS A 378 -21.33 -4.46 -24.98
N LEU A 379 -22.12 -5.43 -24.53
CA LEU A 379 -23.23 -5.16 -23.60
C LEU A 379 -22.75 -4.60 -22.26
N ASN A 380 -21.64 -5.11 -21.71
CA ASN A 380 -21.06 -4.58 -20.49
C ASN A 380 -20.54 -3.14 -20.68
N ILE A 381 -19.91 -2.83 -21.82
CA ILE A 381 -19.48 -1.46 -22.14
C ILE A 381 -20.68 -0.52 -22.26
N LEU A 382 -21.74 -0.95 -22.96
CA LEU A 382 -22.99 -0.20 -23.07
C LEU A 382 -23.54 0.12 -21.67
N ASP A 383 -23.62 -0.89 -20.80
CA ASP A 383 -24.10 -0.74 -19.42
C ASP A 383 -23.32 0.34 -18.67
N GLN A 384 -21.99 0.23 -18.67
CA GLN A 384 -21.12 1.13 -17.92
C GLN A 384 -21.14 2.57 -18.46
N ILE A 385 -21.20 2.76 -19.78
CA ILE A 385 -21.34 4.11 -20.36
C ILE A 385 -22.65 4.74 -19.92
N GLY A 386 -23.75 3.98 -19.91
CA GLY A 386 -25.03 4.46 -19.39
C GLY A 386 -24.92 4.92 -17.93
N VAL A 387 -24.28 4.11 -17.08
CA VAL A 387 -24.07 4.44 -15.66
C VAL A 387 -23.18 5.69 -15.47
N MET A 388 -22.07 5.80 -16.23
CA MET A 388 -21.18 6.96 -16.17
C MET A 388 -21.92 8.25 -16.57
N LEU A 389 -22.69 8.22 -17.67
CA LEU A 389 -23.47 9.37 -18.11
C LEU A 389 -24.54 9.76 -17.09
N ALA A 390 -25.26 8.79 -16.52
CA ALA A 390 -26.26 9.04 -15.47
C ALA A 390 -25.66 9.67 -14.21
N SER A 391 -24.37 9.45 -13.97
CA SER A 391 -23.67 9.85 -12.74
C SER A 391 -22.95 11.19 -12.84
N GLY A 392 -22.69 11.69 -14.05
CA GLY A 392 -21.79 12.84 -14.27
C GLY A 392 -22.15 14.11 -13.49
N GLY A 393 -23.44 14.34 -13.22
CA GLY A 393 -23.94 15.50 -12.47
C GLY A 393 -24.09 15.28 -10.96
N LEU A 394 -23.70 14.12 -10.41
CA LEU A 394 -23.88 13.83 -8.99
C LEU A 394 -22.86 14.56 -8.12
N ARG A 395 -23.28 14.90 -6.89
CA ARG A 395 -22.46 15.66 -5.92
C ARG A 395 -21.06 15.10 -5.72
N SER A 396 -20.94 13.77 -5.52
CA SER A 396 -19.65 13.13 -5.24
C SER A 396 -18.74 13.10 -6.48
N VAL A 397 -19.31 12.98 -7.68
CA VAL A 397 -18.57 13.07 -8.95
C VAL A 397 -18.07 14.50 -9.18
N GLU A 398 -18.91 15.50 -8.94
CA GLU A 398 -18.53 16.91 -9.05
C GLU A 398 -17.49 17.31 -7.99
N ALA A 399 -17.56 16.76 -6.78
CA ALA A 399 -16.53 16.94 -5.76
C ALA A 399 -15.20 16.31 -6.18
N ALA A 400 -15.21 15.09 -6.70
CA ALA A 400 -14.03 14.41 -7.25
C ALA A 400 -13.41 15.21 -8.41
N ARG A 401 -14.25 15.77 -9.29
CA ARG A 401 -13.83 16.65 -10.40
C ARG A 401 -13.08 17.88 -9.92
N ARG A 402 -13.64 18.60 -8.93
CA ARG A 402 -12.98 19.79 -8.35
C ARG A 402 -11.65 19.42 -7.67
N ALA A 403 -11.62 18.31 -6.94
CA ALA A 403 -10.39 17.83 -6.31
C ALA A 403 -9.31 17.49 -7.35
N GLN A 404 -9.68 16.86 -8.47
CA GLN A 404 -8.75 16.53 -9.53
C GLN A 404 -8.17 17.78 -10.22
N GLN A 405 -8.97 18.83 -10.36
CA GLN A 405 -8.51 20.11 -10.91
C GLN A 405 -7.55 20.85 -9.98
N ASP A 406 -7.77 20.75 -8.66
CA ASP A 406 -6.91 21.34 -7.64
C ASP A 406 -5.51 20.70 -7.64
N VAL A 407 -5.44 19.38 -7.84
CA VAL A 407 -4.18 18.62 -7.73
C VAL A 407 -3.40 18.53 -9.05
N ASP A 408 -4.06 18.22 -10.17
CA ASP A 408 -3.37 17.79 -11.39
C ASP A 408 -3.56 18.73 -12.61
N GLY A 409 -4.23 19.87 -12.47
CA GLY A 409 -4.46 20.80 -13.58
C GLY A 409 -5.10 20.14 -14.82
N GLY A 410 -4.94 20.75 -16.00
CA GLY A 410 -5.37 20.22 -17.30
C GLY A 410 -4.18 19.80 -18.16
N SER A 411 -4.25 18.63 -18.80
CA SER A 411 -3.24 18.17 -19.77
C SER A 411 -3.87 17.61 -21.05
N GLY A 412 -4.99 18.21 -21.50
CA GLY A 412 -5.65 17.86 -22.77
C GLY A 412 -6.47 16.57 -22.78
N ALA A 413 -6.72 15.94 -21.63
CA ALA A 413 -7.62 14.78 -21.51
C ALA A 413 -8.95 15.16 -20.87
N HIS A 414 -9.98 14.37 -21.09
CA HIS A 414 -11.34 14.64 -20.63
C HIS A 414 -12.00 13.40 -20.04
N SER A 415 -12.87 13.61 -19.05
CA SER A 415 -13.82 12.57 -18.66
C SER A 415 -14.86 12.33 -19.78
N LEU A 416 -15.63 11.25 -19.68
CA LEU A 416 -16.60 10.87 -20.70
C LEU A 416 -17.67 11.94 -20.98
N TRP A 417 -18.09 12.68 -19.95
CA TRP A 417 -19.23 13.61 -20.04
C TRP A 417 -18.87 15.09 -19.87
N ASP A 418 -17.65 15.45 -19.45
CA ASP A 418 -17.25 16.84 -19.18
C ASP A 418 -16.22 17.32 -20.20
N CYS A 419 -16.44 18.51 -20.78
CA CYS A 419 -15.51 19.16 -21.72
C CYS A 419 -14.27 19.78 -21.06
N ARG A 420 -14.21 19.88 -19.74
CA ARG A 420 -13.05 20.44 -19.03
C ARG A 420 -11.85 19.52 -19.11
N GLU A 421 -10.68 20.12 -19.31
CA GLU A 421 -9.43 19.38 -19.35
C GLU A 421 -8.98 18.89 -17.97
N THR A 422 -8.33 17.73 -17.98
CA THR A 422 -7.64 17.09 -16.88
C THR A 422 -6.45 16.29 -17.42
N SER A 423 -5.74 15.57 -16.55
CA SER A 423 -4.70 14.62 -16.94
C SER A 423 -5.30 13.28 -17.38
N ILE A 424 -4.54 12.44 -18.11
CA ILE A 424 -5.03 11.10 -18.48
C ILE A 424 -5.36 10.27 -17.22
N ALA A 425 -4.54 10.36 -16.17
CA ALA A 425 -4.84 9.71 -14.90
C ALA A 425 -6.07 10.33 -14.22
N GLY A 426 -6.27 11.65 -14.34
CA GLY A 426 -7.46 12.35 -13.87
C GLY A 426 -8.73 11.95 -14.61
N ALA A 427 -8.69 11.81 -15.94
CA ALA A 427 -9.80 11.32 -16.74
C ALA A 427 -10.16 9.88 -16.34
N ALA A 428 -9.17 9.01 -16.16
CA ALA A 428 -9.38 7.65 -15.66
C ALA A 428 -10.00 7.64 -14.26
N PHE A 429 -9.51 8.51 -13.37
CA PHE A 429 -10.07 8.68 -12.03
C PHE A 429 -11.56 9.08 -12.10
N LEU A 430 -11.89 10.14 -12.83
CA LEU A 430 -13.26 10.66 -12.92
C LEU A 430 -14.21 9.65 -13.56
N ASN A 431 -13.81 9.03 -14.67
CA ASN A 431 -14.60 7.97 -15.31
C ASN A 431 -14.87 6.83 -14.34
N GLY A 432 -13.86 6.43 -13.54
CA GLY A 432 -14.01 5.38 -12.55
C GLY A 432 -14.97 5.75 -11.41
N VAL A 433 -14.89 6.98 -10.89
CA VAL A 433 -15.85 7.48 -9.88
C VAL A 433 -17.27 7.44 -10.45
N ALA A 434 -17.49 7.98 -11.65
CA ALA A 434 -18.82 8.01 -12.27
C ALA A 434 -19.37 6.62 -12.60
N SER A 435 -18.52 5.64 -12.88
CA SER A 435 -18.98 4.27 -13.12
C SER A 435 -19.55 3.59 -11.87
N SER A 436 -19.11 3.98 -10.67
CA SER A 436 -19.38 3.21 -9.44
C SER A 436 -20.15 3.96 -8.36
N VAL A 437 -20.25 5.29 -8.43
CA VAL A 437 -20.91 6.12 -7.41
C VAL A 437 -22.37 5.73 -7.14
N LEU A 438 -23.07 5.20 -8.14
CA LEU A 438 -24.44 4.72 -8.02
C LEU A 438 -24.55 3.27 -7.51
N GLU A 439 -23.46 2.52 -7.31
CA GLU A 439 -23.51 1.06 -7.16
C GLU A 439 -24.36 0.37 -8.23
N PHE A 440 -24.40 0.93 -9.45
CA PHE A 440 -25.27 0.46 -10.53
C PHE A 440 -24.48 -0.25 -11.64
N ASP A 441 -23.19 -0.44 -11.41
CA ASP A 441 -22.24 -1.13 -12.25
C ASP A 441 -22.41 -2.66 -12.21
N ASP A 442 -21.61 -3.37 -12.99
CA ASP A 442 -21.68 -4.83 -13.06
C ASP A 442 -20.92 -5.53 -11.91
N THR A 443 -21.09 -6.84 -11.79
CA THR A 443 -20.42 -7.64 -10.77
C THR A 443 -20.08 -9.04 -11.31
N HIS A 444 -18.83 -9.44 -11.16
CA HIS A 444 -18.42 -10.82 -11.35
C HIS A 444 -18.84 -11.65 -10.13
N ILE A 445 -19.81 -12.54 -10.34
CA ILE A 445 -20.55 -13.21 -9.26
C ILE A 445 -19.65 -14.04 -8.35
N ALA A 446 -18.69 -14.77 -8.92
CA ALA A 446 -17.84 -15.66 -8.15
C ALA A 446 -16.83 -14.92 -7.24
N THR A 447 -16.54 -13.65 -7.50
CA THR A 447 -15.53 -12.87 -6.76
C THR A 447 -16.09 -11.63 -6.05
N ASN A 448 -17.33 -11.25 -6.32
CA ASN A 448 -17.94 -9.99 -5.88
C ASN A 448 -17.10 -8.76 -6.26
N ILE A 449 -16.52 -8.79 -7.45
CA ILE A 449 -15.71 -7.69 -8.01
C ILE A 449 -16.52 -6.95 -9.06
N HIS A 450 -16.40 -5.62 -9.07
CA HIS A 450 -16.97 -4.78 -10.11
C HIS A 450 -15.95 -4.63 -11.24
N ILE A 451 -16.24 -5.15 -12.43
CA ILE A 451 -15.20 -5.43 -13.44
C ILE A 451 -15.08 -4.28 -14.43
N THR A 452 -16.16 -4.02 -15.17
CA THR A 452 -16.05 -3.23 -16.39
C THR A 452 -15.76 -1.76 -16.09
N GLY A 453 -16.25 -1.23 -14.97
CA GLY A 453 -16.03 0.17 -14.57
C GLY A 453 -14.55 0.55 -14.48
N VAL A 454 -13.70 -0.27 -13.85
CA VAL A 454 -12.25 0.02 -13.71
C VAL A 454 -11.55 -0.03 -15.07
N VAL A 455 -11.80 -1.10 -15.82
CA VAL A 455 -11.16 -1.38 -17.11
C VAL A 455 -11.55 -0.32 -18.13
N LEU A 456 -12.84 -0.01 -18.23
CA LEU A 456 -13.36 0.96 -19.17
C LEU A 456 -12.89 2.38 -18.81
N ALA A 457 -12.83 2.74 -17.53
CA ALA A 457 -12.31 4.05 -17.12
C ALA A 457 -10.86 4.27 -17.56
N ALA A 458 -10.01 3.25 -17.43
CA ALA A 458 -8.62 3.30 -17.92
C ALA A 458 -8.56 3.34 -19.46
N ALA A 459 -9.38 2.53 -20.14
CA ALA A 459 -9.41 2.46 -21.60
C ALA A 459 -9.86 3.79 -22.24
N LEU A 460 -10.95 4.39 -21.74
CA LEU A 460 -11.48 5.68 -22.20
C LEU A 460 -10.45 6.81 -22.05
N ALA A 461 -9.64 6.77 -21.00
CA ALA A 461 -8.60 7.76 -20.78
C ALA A 461 -7.39 7.54 -21.70
N GLU A 462 -6.91 6.29 -21.85
CA GLU A 462 -5.73 6.01 -22.68
C GLU A 462 -6.00 6.17 -24.18
N ALA A 463 -7.23 5.90 -24.63
CA ALA A 463 -7.63 6.10 -26.03
C ALA A 463 -7.51 7.56 -26.51
N GLN A 464 -7.47 8.53 -25.60
CA GLN A 464 -7.29 9.95 -25.93
C GLN A 464 -5.83 10.31 -26.27
N ARG A 465 -4.86 9.41 -26.01
CA ARG A 465 -3.43 9.71 -26.28
C ARG A 465 -3.07 9.67 -27.76
N ALA A 466 -3.77 8.83 -28.53
CA ALA A 466 -3.53 8.61 -29.95
C ALA A 466 -4.80 7.99 -30.57
N PRO A 467 -5.04 8.19 -31.88
CA PRO A 467 -6.17 7.57 -32.58
C PRO A 467 -6.21 6.06 -32.30
N THR A 468 -7.33 5.59 -31.77
CA THR A 468 -7.51 4.20 -31.31
C THR A 468 -8.74 3.63 -32.00
N SER A 469 -8.57 2.62 -32.86
CA SER A 469 -9.72 1.97 -33.51
C SER A 469 -10.62 1.30 -32.47
N GLY A 470 -11.92 1.22 -32.77
CA GLY A 470 -12.85 0.56 -31.86
C GLY A 470 -12.56 -0.94 -31.69
N LYS A 471 -11.93 -1.58 -32.68
CA LYS A 471 -11.37 -2.94 -32.53
C LYS A 471 -10.30 -3.00 -31.44
N GLN A 472 -9.28 -2.14 -31.49
CA GLN A 472 -8.22 -2.10 -30.47
C GLN A 472 -8.77 -1.78 -29.08
N PHE A 473 -9.74 -0.88 -29.02
CA PHE A 473 -10.44 -0.53 -27.78
C PHE A 473 -11.18 -1.74 -27.19
N LEU A 474 -11.97 -2.44 -27.99
CA LEU A 474 -12.71 -3.62 -27.57
C LEU A 474 -11.78 -4.76 -27.13
N GLU A 475 -10.65 -4.98 -27.83
CA GLU A 475 -9.63 -5.96 -27.43
C GLU A 475 -9.08 -5.65 -26.04
N ALA A 476 -8.68 -4.40 -25.80
CA ALA A 476 -8.10 -3.99 -24.53
C ALA A 476 -9.10 -4.13 -23.38
N VAL A 477 -10.37 -3.76 -23.59
CA VAL A 477 -11.42 -3.91 -22.58
C VAL A 477 -11.72 -5.39 -22.30
N LEU A 478 -11.75 -6.25 -23.31
CA LEU A 478 -11.93 -7.69 -23.13
C LEU A 478 -10.78 -8.29 -22.32
N ILE A 479 -9.54 -8.02 -22.70
CA ILE A 479 -8.32 -8.51 -22.02
C ILE A 479 -8.33 -8.08 -20.55
N GLY A 480 -8.53 -6.78 -20.31
CA GLY A 480 -8.56 -6.23 -18.97
C GLY A 480 -9.64 -6.89 -18.11
N SER A 481 -10.84 -7.06 -18.66
CA SER A 481 -11.98 -7.65 -17.95
C SER A 481 -11.78 -9.13 -17.62
N GLU A 482 -11.25 -9.91 -18.57
CA GLU A 482 -10.97 -11.35 -18.38
C GLU A 482 -9.90 -11.57 -17.30
N ILE A 483 -8.79 -10.82 -17.37
CA ILE A 483 -7.73 -10.90 -16.35
C ILE A 483 -8.27 -10.47 -14.99
N PHE A 484 -9.09 -9.42 -14.94
CA PHE A 484 -9.65 -8.91 -13.68
C PHE A 484 -10.56 -9.94 -12.99
N CYS A 485 -11.42 -10.63 -13.74
CA CYS A 485 -12.25 -11.70 -13.21
C CYS A 485 -11.39 -12.79 -12.56
N ARG A 486 -10.31 -13.20 -13.25
CA ARG A 486 -9.39 -14.26 -12.81
C ARG A 486 -8.53 -13.87 -11.60
N LEU A 487 -8.09 -12.61 -11.50
CA LEU A 487 -7.38 -12.12 -10.31
C LEU A 487 -8.20 -12.34 -9.04
N GLY A 488 -9.51 -12.12 -9.09
CA GLY A 488 -10.37 -12.41 -7.94
C GLY A 488 -10.52 -13.89 -7.61
N GLN A 489 -10.31 -14.80 -8.58
CA GLN A 489 -10.46 -16.24 -8.39
C GLN A 489 -9.32 -16.88 -7.59
N VAL A 490 -8.15 -16.23 -7.52
CA VAL A 490 -7.01 -16.73 -6.73
C VAL A 490 -7.34 -16.78 -5.24
N SER A 491 -8.17 -15.85 -4.75
CA SER A 491 -8.66 -15.80 -3.37
C SER A 491 -10.10 -15.26 -3.33
N PRO A 492 -11.09 -16.07 -3.74
CA PRO A 492 -12.47 -15.62 -3.89
C PRO A 492 -13.03 -15.05 -2.59
N VAL A 493 -13.63 -13.85 -2.66
CA VAL A 493 -14.34 -13.17 -1.57
C VAL A 493 -13.47 -12.74 -0.35
N ARG A 494 -12.24 -13.24 -0.22
CA ARG A 494 -11.37 -13.08 0.96
C ARG A 494 -11.02 -11.63 1.31
N MET A 495 -10.83 -10.76 0.32
CA MET A 495 -10.41 -9.38 0.57
C MET A 495 -11.39 -8.58 1.43
N HIS A 496 -12.71 -8.80 1.26
CA HIS A 496 -13.72 -8.13 2.06
C HIS A 496 -13.58 -8.47 3.55
N GLU A 497 -13.21 -9.71 3.87
CA GLU A 497 -13.02 -10.18 5.26
C GLU A 497 -11.80 -9.53 5.93
N LEU A 498 -10.83 -9.09 5.12
CA LEU A 498 -9.59 -8.44 5.58
C LEU A 498 -9.70 -6.91 5.59
N GLY A 499 -10.88 -6.35 5.30
CA GLY A 499 -11.06 -4.90 5.28
C GLY A 499 -10.63 -4.22 3.97
N PHE A 500 -10.45 -4.97 2.89
CA PHE A 500 -10.07 -4.45 1.58
C PHE A 500 -11.19 -4.58 0.54
N HIS A 501 -11.29 -3.58 -0.34
CA HIS A 501 -12.23 -3.57 -1.45
C HIS A 501 -11.58 -4.27 -2.65
N PRO A 502 -11.99 -5.51 -3.00
CA PRO A 502 -11.33 -6.30 -4.03
C PRO A 502 -11.29 -5.60 -5.39
N THR A 503 -12.37 -4.90 -5.76
CA THR A 503 -12.42 -4.07 -6.97
C THR A 503 -11.25 -3.09 -7.07
N SER A 504 -10.88 -2.45 -5.96
CA SER A 504 -9.81 -1.46 -5.95
C SER A 504 -8.44 -2.13 -6.02
N VAL A 505 -8.22 -3.10 -5.14
CA VAL A 505 -6.90 -3.68 -4.89
C VAL A 505 -6.48 -4.63 -6.03
N TYR A 506 -7.42 -5.31 -6.69
CA TYR A 506 -7.17 -6.08 -7.90
C TYR A 506 -7.26 -5.22 -9.18
N GLY A 507 -8.16 -4.24 -9.20
CA GLY A 507 -8.46 -3.45 -10.39
C GLY A 507 -7.28 -2.63 -10.91
N VAL A 508 -6.34 -2.29 -10.03
CA VAL A 508 -5.11 -1.60 -10.44
C VAL A 508 -4.28 -2.39 -11.45
N PHE A 509 -4.25 -3.72 -11.31
CA PHE A 509 -3.55 -4.61 -12.26
C PHE A 509 -4.28 -4.69 -13.58
N ALA A 510 -5.60 -4.86 -13.54
CA ALA A 510 -6.44 -4.88 -14.74
C ALA A 510 -6.34 -3.57 -15.54
N SER A 511 -6.34 -2.43 -14.83
CA SER A 511 -6.07 -1.11 -15.42
C SER A 511 -4.70 -1.06 -16.09
N ALA A 512 -3.64 -1.57 -15.42
CA ALA A 512 -2.30 -1.61 -15.99
C ALA A 512 -2.21 -2.47 -17.26
N TYR A 513 -2.81 -3.67 -17.28
CA TYR A 513 -2.89 -4.51 -18.49
C TYR A 513 -3.63 -3.79 -19.63
N THR A 514 -4.78 -3.19 -19.32
CA THR A 514 -5.62 -2.47 -20.29
C THR A 514 -4.86 -1.31 -20.93
N ALA A 515 -4.27 -0.46 -20.09
CA ALA A 515 -3.50 0.70 -20.53
C ALA A 515 -2.23 0.30 -21.30
N ALA A 516 -1.51 -0.73 -20.84
CA ALA A 516 -0.33 -1.24 -21.54
C ALA A 516 -0.70 -1.82 -22.92
N ARG A 517 -1.85 -2.51 -23.03
CA ARG A 517 -2.33 -3.07 -24.30
C ARG A 517 -2.68 -1.98 -25.31
N LEU A 518 -3.37 -0.91 -24.88
CA LEU A 518 -3.68 0.23 -25.73
C LEU A 518 -2.44 0.99 -26.19
N ARG A 519 -1.41 1.09 -25.34
CA ARG A 519 -0.12 1.67 -25.72
C ARG A 519 0.74 0.77 -26.62
N GLY A 520 0.33 -0.47 -26.86
CA GLY A 520 1.11 -1.43 -27.65
C GLY A 520 2.44 -1.81 -27.00
N LEU A 521 2.49 -1.86 -25.66
CA LEU A 521 3.71 -2.26 -24.95
C LEU A 521 4.01 -3.75 -25.15
N SER A 522 5.30 -4.10 -25.16
CA SER A 522 5.73 -5.51 -25.17
C SER A 522 5.26 -6.25 -23.92
N ALA A 523 5.13 -7.57 -23.99
CA ALA A 523 4.75 -8.39 -22.84
C ALA A 523 5.67 -8.18 -21.63
N GLU A 524 6.99 -8.05 -21.85
CA GLU A 524 7.97 -7.75 -20.82
C GLU A 524 7.70 -6.39 -20.14
N THR A 525 7.49 -5.33 -20.93
CA THR A 525 7.19 -3.99 -20.41
C THR A 525 5.83 -3.97 -19.69
N MET A 526 4.84 -4.70 -20.21
CA MET A 526 3.53 -4.86 -19.58
C MET A 526 3.63 -5.58 -18.23
N ALA A 527 4.42 -6.65 -18.13
CA ALA A 527 4.68 -7.35 -16.87
C ALA A 527 5.34 -6.43 -15.83
N HIS A 528 6.30 -5.59 -16.23
CA HIS A 528 6.87 -4.57 -15.34
C HIS A 528 5.83 -3.53 -14.90
N ALA A 529 4.92 -3.11 -15.79
CA ALA A 529 3.86 -2.17 -15.43
C ALA A 529 2.91 -2.76 -14.38
N VAL A 530 2.54 -4.02 -14.56
CA VAL A 530 1.71 -4.78 -13.60
C VAL A 530 2.46 -5.01 -12.28
N GLY A 531 3.76 -5.30 -12.34
CA GLY A 531 4.62 -5.35 -11.15
C GLY A 531 4.61 -4.04 -10.38
N THR A 532 4.81 -2.91 -11.07
CA THR A 532 4.78 -1.56 -10.48
C THR A 532 3.40 -1.22 -9.91
N ALA A 533 2.32 -1.68 -10.54
CA ALA A 533 0.95 -1.46 -10.11
C ALA A 533 0.67 -2.02 -8.71
N ALA A 534 1.38 -3.06 -8.26
CA ALA A 534 1.23 -3.60 -6.90
C ALA A 534 1.50 -2.57 -5.81
N SER A 535 2.46 -1.67 -6.03
CA SER A 535 2.80 -0.60 -5.08
C SER A 535 1.75 0.51 -5.01
N LEU A 536 0.78 0.52 -5.93
CA LEU A 536 -0.32 1.49 -5.97
C LEU A 536 -1.68 0.84 -5.64
N SER A 537 -1.70 -0.45 -5.31
CA SER A 537 -2.88 -1.18 -4.86
C SER A 537 -3.34 -0.66 -3.50
N ALA A 538 -4.58 -0.20 -3.39
CA ALA A 538 -5.17 0.22 -2.11
C ALA A 538 -6.71 0.18 -2.21
N GLY A 539 -7.39 0.20 -1.07
CA GLY A 539 -8.85 0.32 -1.02
C GLY A 539 -9.42 -0.18 0.30
N SER A 540 -9.42 0.66 1.34
CA SER A 540 -10.01 0.33 2.65
C SER A 540 -11.53 0.36 2.58
N ILE A 541 -12.21 -0.66 3.09
CA ILE A 541 -13.68 -0.67 3.19
C ILE A 541 -14.21 -0.05 4.48
N SER A 542 -13.42 0.72 5.25
CA SER A 542 -13.94 1.31 6.50
C SER A 542 -15.18 2.18 6.29
N ALA A 543 -15.38 2.73 5.08
CA ALA A 543 -16.60 3.42 4.66
C ALA A 543 -17.90 2.61 4.87
N PHE A 544 -17.81 1.27 4.88
CA PHE A 544 -18.93 0.37 5.19
C PHE A 544 -19.52 0.58 6.58
N GLN A 545 -18.72 1.12 7.51
CA GLN A 545 -19.14 1.35 8.88
C GLN A 545 -19.89 2.68 9.05
N ASP A 546 -19.47 3.75 8.39
CA ASP A 546 -19.95 5.10 8.71
C ASP A 546 -20.69 5.82 7.58
N GLY A 547 -20.68 5.28 6.36
CA GLY A 547 -21.34 5.89 5.23
C GLY A 547 -20.45 6.75 4.34
N ALA A 548 -19.12 6.75 4.55
CA ALA A 548 -18.21 7.67 3.88
C ALA A 548 -18.19 7.50 2.35
N ASP A 549 -18.05 8.62 1.63
CA ASP A 549 -18.01 8.65 0.16
C ASP A 549 -16.79 7.89 -0.42
N SER A 550 -15.75 7.57 0.38
CA SER A 550 -14.47 7.03 -0.10
C SER A 550 -14.60 5.72 -0.88
N LYS A 551 -15.60 4.86 -0.60
CA LYS A 551 -15.84 3.65 -1.40
C LYS A 551 -16.10 3.96 -2.87
N THR A 552 -16.86 5.03 -3.13
CA THR A 552 -17.22 5.45 -4.49
C THR A 552 -16.02 5.94 -5.30
N LEU A 553 -14.89 6.19 -4.65
CA LEU A 553 -13.66 6.67 -5.29
C LEU A 553 -12.72 5.54 -5.69
N HIS A 554 -12.91 4.33 -5.14
CA HIS A 554 -12.00 3.20 -5.32
C HIS A 554 -11.79 2.79 -6.79
N VAL A 555 -12.86 2.75 -7.59
CA VAL A 555 -12.75 2.41 -9.02
C VAL A 555 -11.92 3.46 -9.76
N GLY A 556 -12.12 4.74 -9.44
CA GLY A 556 -11.29 5.83 -9.96
C GLY A 556 -9.83 5.70 -9.55
N PHE A 557 -9.54 5.41 -8.27
CA PHE A 557 -8.17 5.25 -7.79
C PHE A 557 -7.46 4.08 -8.49
N ALA A 558 -8.11 2.92 -8.61
CA ALA A 558 -7.56 1.76 -9.30
C ALA A 558 -7.28 2.05 -10.78
N ALA A 559 -8.23 2.69 -11.48
CA ALA A 559 -8.07 3.08 -12.87
C ALA A 559 -6.86 4.02 -13.04
N ALA A 560 -6.80 5.11 -12.27
CA ALA A 560 -5.70 6.08 -12.33
C ALA A 560 -4.33 5.49 -11.91
N ALA A 561 -4.31 4.57 -10.96
CA ALA A 561 -3.09 3.93 -10.49
C ALA A 561 -2.47 3.04 -11.58
N GLY A 562 -3.26 2.28 -12.34
CA GLY A 562 -2.74 1.51 -13.48
C GLY A 562 -2.12 2.40 -14.57
N ILE A 563 -2.76 3.54 -14.87
CA ILE A 563 -2.22 4.56 -15.79
C ILE A 563 -0.85 5.08 -15.33
N ARG A 564 -0.73 5.37 -14.02
CA ARG A 564 0.52 5.84 -13.42
C ARG A 564 1.61 4.78 -13.47
N ALA A 565 1.27 3.51 -13.19
CA ALA A 565 2.22 2.40 -13.28
C ALA A 565 2.77 2.23 -14.71
N VAL A 566 1.90 2.27 -15.72
CA VAL A 566 2.31 2.22 -17.13
C VAL A 566 3.15 3.45 -17.51
N ALA A 567 2.81 4.64 -17.00
CA ALA A 567 3.61 5.84 -17.23
C ALA A 567 5.04 5.74 -16.66
N LEU A 568 5.21 5.21 -15.44
CA LEU A 568 6.50 4.99 -14.80
C LEU A 568 7.36 4.02 -15.61
N VAL A 569 6.82 2.87 -15.98
CA VAL A 569 7.58 1.84 -16.72
C VAL A 569 7.94 2.30 -18.13
N ASN A 570 7.09 3.11 -18.76
CA ASN A 570 7.40 3.72 -20.05
C ASN A 570 8.61 4.69 -19.98
N GLN A 571 9.01 5.13 -18.78
CA GLN A 571 10.24 5.91 -18.55
C GLN A 571 11.47 5.03 -18.22
N GLY A 572 11.32 3.71 -18.24
CA GLY A 572 12.39 2.74 -18.00
C GLY A 572 12.53 2.28 -16.54
N LEU A 573 11.52 2.53 -15.69
CA LEU A 573 11.46 1.90 -14.37
C LEU A 573 10.99 0.44 -14.50
N SER A 574 11.52 -0.45 -13.68
CA SER A 574 11.12 -1.87 -13.63
C SER A 574 10.18 -2.15 -12.46
N GLY A 575 9.18 -3.00 -12.67
CA GLY A 575 8.38 -3.59 -11.59
C GLY A 575 8.74 -5.05 -11.30
N PRO A 576 8.40 -5.60 -10.13
CA PRO A 576 8.64 -6.99 -9.77
C PRO A 576 7.92 -7.98 -10.71
N GLY A 577 8.64 -9.00 -11.17
CA GLY A 577 8.07 -10.02 -12.07
C GLY A 577 7.12 -10.99 -11.35
N ALA A 578 7.55 -11.61 -10.25
CA ALA A 578 6.77 -12.55 -9.44
C ALA A 578 5.70 -11.85 -8.56
N VAL A 579 5.02 -10.84 -9.10
CA VAL A 579 4.15 -9.94 -8.34
C VAL A 579 2.96 -10.66 -7.72
N PHE A 580 2.46 -11.77 -8.28
CA PHE A 580 1.31 -12.48 -7.72
C PHE A 580 1.72 -13.63 -6.80
N GLU A 581 2.53 -14.54 -7.32
CA GLU A 581 2.89 -15.82 -6.74
C GLU A 581 4.20 -15.80 -5.93
N GLY A 582 4.98 -14.74 -6.07
CA GLY A 582 6.28 -14.62 -5.43
C GLY A 582 6.21 -14.70 -3.91
N LYS A 583 7.36 -14.93 -3.29
CA LYS A 583 7.50 -14.98 -1.82
C LYS A 583 6.96 -13.71 -1.13
N PHE A 584 7.27 -12.55 -1.70
CA PHE A 584 6.72 -11.24 -1.31
C PHE A 584 5.67 -10.75 -2.30
N GLY A 585 5.03 -11.70 -2.99
CA GLY A 585 3.96 -11.42 -3.93
C GLY A 585 2.83 -10.67 -3.24
N TRP A 586 2.09 -9.91 -4.02
CA TRP A 586 0.99 -9.09 -3.60
C TRP A 586 -0.06 -9.89 -2.80
N TYR A 587 -0.40 -11.12 -3.23
CA TYR A 587 -1.39 -11.94 -2.53
C TYR A 587 -0.95 -12.28 -1.10
N ARG A 588 0.31 -12.72 -0.93
CA ARG A 588 0.89 -13.03 0.40
C ARG A 588 1.07 -11.78 1.27
N SER A 589 1.21 -10.61 0.65
CA SER A 589 1.34 -9.34 1.36
C SER A 589 0.01 -8.85 1.95
N TYR A 590 -1.10 -9.09 1.26
CA TYR A 590 -2.44 -8.69 1.70
C TYR A 590 -3.15 -9.77 2.52
N ILE A 591 -2.92 -11.04 2.21
CA ILE A 591 -3.53 -12.20 2.87
C ILE A 591 -2.45 -12.90 3.69
N GLN A 592 -2.32 -12.47 4.96
CA GLN A 592 -1.33 -12.99 5.91
C GLN A 592 -1.82 -14.19 6.74
N SER A 593 -3.06 -14.62 6.53
CA SER A 593 -3.61 -15.85 7.09
C SER A 593 -3.17 -17.07 6.28
N ASP A 594 -3.08 -18.23 6.92
CA ASP A 594 -2.77 -19.50 6.25
C ASP A 594 -3.90 -19.88 5.27
N VAL A 595 -3.65 -19.73 3.97
CA VAL A 595 -4.64 -19.91 2.90
C VAL A 595 -3.96 -20.56 1.69
N ASP A 596 -4.65 -21.55 1.10
CA ASP A 596 -4.30 -22.09 -0.21
C ASP A 596 -4.75 -21.14 -1.32
N PHE A 597 -3.79 -20.43 -1.94
CA PHE A 597 -4.03 -19.59 -3.10
C PHE A 597 -4.24 -20.43 -4.36
N GLN A 598 -5.31 -20.14 -5.11
CA GLN A 598 -5.63 -20.81 -6.38
C GLN A 598 -4.96 -20.09 -7.56
N PHE A 599 -3.62 -20.02 -7.55
CA PHE A 599 -2.87 -19.30 -8.59
C PHE A 599 -3.12 -19.83 -10.00
N GLU A 600 -3.42 -21.11 -10.13
CA GLU A 600 -3.79 -21.76 -11.38
C GLU A 600 -5.01 -21.11 -12.04
N ALA A 601 -5.92 -20.50 -11.28
CA ALA A 601 -7.10 -19.83 -11.81
C ALA A 601 -6.76 -18.68 -12.79
N LEU A 602 -5.56 -18.10 -12.68
CA LEU A 602 -5.09 -17.07 -13.60
C LEU A 602 -4.89 -17.59 -15.03
N LEU A 603 -4.45 -18.84 -15.18
CA LEU A 603 -4.01 -19.38 -16.48
C LEU A 603 -4.84 -20.58 -16.95
N HIS A 604 -5.56 -21.25 -16.03
CA HIS A 604 -6.36 -22.41 -16.35
C HIS A 604 -7.38 -22.09 -17.45
N GLU A 605 -7.27 -22.78 -18.59
CA GLU A 605 -8.13 -22.61 -19.77
C GLU A 605 -8.18 -21.16 -20.29
N LEU A 606 -7.17 -20.33 -20.04
CA LEU A 606 -7.11 -18.94 -20.51
C LEU A 606 -7.24 -18.87 -22.05
N GLY A 607 -8.19 -18.06 -22.53
CA GLY A 607 -8.53 -17.94 -23.95
C GLY A 607 -9.52 -18.99 -24.48
N SER A 608 -9.86 -20.02 -23.69
CA SER A 608 -10.85 -21.05 -24.06
C SER A 608 -12.08 -21.03 -23.16
N ARG A 609 -11.88 -20.85 -21.85
CA ARG A 609 -12.93 -20.48 -20.88
C ARG A 609 -12.86 -18.98 -20.61
N TRP A 610 -14.00 -18.31 -20.63
CA TRP A 610 -14.08 -16.86 -20.50
C TRP A 610 -14.94 -16.47 -19.30
N GLU A 611 -14.30 -15.90 -18.28
CA GLU A 611 -14.97 -15.46 -17.05
C GLU A 611 -15.79 -14.18 -17.26
N VAL A 612 -15.52 -13.41 -18.33
CA VAL A 612 -16.36 -12.24 -18.72
C VAL A 612 -17.84 -12.62 -18.91
N LEU A 613 -18.14 -13.87 -19.29
CA LEU A 613 -19.52 -14.35 -19.41
C LEU A 613 -20.25 -14.42 -18.04
N ASN A 614 -19.49 -14.49 -16.95
CA ASN A 614 -19.99 -14.57 -15.57
C ASN A 614 -20.12 -13.19 -14.89
N VAL A 615 -19.92 -12.10 -15.65
CA VAL A 615 -20.16 -10.73 -15.19
C VAL A 615 -21.63 -10.38 -15.35
N ALA A 616 -22.34 -10.16 -14.24
CA ALA A 616 -23.77 -9.86 -14.21
C ALA A 616 -24.02 -8.34 -14.14
N PRO A 617 -24.95 -7.79 -14.92
CA PRO A 617 -25.36 -6.39 -14.78
C PRO A 617 -26.20 -6.23 -13.50
N LYS A 618 -26.04 -5.11 -12.80
CA LYS A 618 -27.01 -4.73 -11.77
C LYS A 618 -28.23 -4.10 -12.40
N LEU A 619 -29.43 -4.60 -12.08
CA LEU A 619 -30.70 -4.04 -12.52
C LEU A 619 -31.18 -2.88 -11.64
N TYR A 620 -30.59 -2.77 -10.45
CA TYR A 620 -30.91 -1.74 -9.46
C TYR A 620 -29.62 -1.17 -8.86
N PRO A 621 -29.57 0.12 -8.50
CA PRO A 621 -28.33 0.80 -8.12
C PRO A 621 -27.96 0.54 -6.65
N CYS A 622 -27.60 -0.70 -6.30
CA CYS A 622 -27.38 -1.14 -4.91
C CYS A 622 -26.29 -2.23 -4.80
N ALA A 623 -25.97 -2.65 -3.58
CA ALA A 623 -25.20 -3.87 -3.38
C ALA A 623 -25.91 -5.07 -4.01
N TYR A 624 -25.17 -5.92 -4.72
CA TYR A 624 -25.74 -7.01 -5.52
C TYR A 624 -26.68 -7.93 -4.71
N THR A 625 -26.33 -8.20 -3.46
CA THR A 625 -27.14 -9.00 -2.51
C THR A 625 -28.57 -8.47 -2.31
N LEU A 626 -28.81 -7.18 -2.51
CA LEU A 626 -30.13 -6.56 -2.32
C LEU A 626 -31.05 -6.68 -3.55
N MET A 627 -30.51 -6.99 -4.74
CA MET A 627 -31.28 -7.01 -5.98
C MET A 627 -32.50 -7.96 -5.96
N PRO A 628 -32.41 -9.20 -5.44
CA PRO A 628 -33.56 -10.10 -5.36
C PRO A 628 -34.73 -9.52 -4.54
N PHE A 629 -34.43 -8.75 -3.49
CA PHE A 629 -35.44 -8.19 -2.60
C PHE A 629 -36.16 -6.99 -3.23
N ILE A 630 -35.44 -6.16 -3.98
CA ILE A 630 -36.05 -5.09 -4.79
C ILE A 630 -36.99 -5.71 -5.82
N HIS A 631 -36.51 -6.73 -6.53
CA HIS A 631 -37.31 -7.40 -7.56
C HIS A 631 -38.58 -8.02 -6.97
N ALA A 632 -38.47 -8.72 -5.84
CA ALA A 632 -39.62 -9.30 -5.14
C ALA A 632 -40.61 -8.23 -4.65
N ALA A 633 -40.11 -7.13 -4.08
CA ALA A 633 -40.92 -6.00 -3.64
C ALA A 633 -41.71 -5.38 -4.80
N LEU A 634 -41.05 -5.09 -5.92
CA LEU A 634 -41.69 -4.54 -7.11
C LEU A 634 -42.72 -5.53 -7.71
N HIS A 635 -42.40 -6.83 -7.74
CA HIS A 635 -43.33 -7.85 -8.18
C HIS A 635 -44.59 -7.88 -7.31
N LEU A 636 -44.43 -7.89 -5.98
CA LEU A 636 -45.56 -7.87 -5.05
C LEU A 636 -46.41 -6.61 -5.22
N ARG A 637 -45.78 -5.45 -5.37
CA ARG A 637 -46.45 -4.16 -5.59
C ARG A 637 -47.24 -4.12 -6.90
N ALA A 638 -46.74 -4.76 -7.97
CA ALA A 638 -47.38 -4.76 -9.28
C ALA A 638 -48.51 -5.79 -9.41
N ASN A 639 -48.42 -6.93 -8.71
CA ASN A 639 -49.33 -8.07 -8.91
C ASN A 639 -50.37 -8.24 -7.79
N ASN A 640 -50.38 -7.37 -6.79
CA ASN A 640 -51.34 -7.43 -5.68
C ASN A 640 -51.93 -6.05 -5.39
N THR A 641 -53.12 -6.03 -4.81
CA THR A 641 -53.80 -4.79 -4.39
C THR A 641 -53.82 -4.71 -2.87
N PHE A 642 -53.07 -3.77 -2.30
CA PHE A 642 -53.07 -3.46 -0.87
C PHE A 642 -52.65 -2.01 -0.63
N ARG A 643 -53.10 -1.41 0.48
CA ARG A 643 -52.62 -0.08 0.88
C ARG A 643 -51.34 -0.21 1.72
N LEU A 644 -50.43 0.74 1.59
CA LEU A 644 -49.15 0.70 2.31
C LEU A 644 -49.31 0.86 3.83
N ASP A 645 -50.36 1.54 4.28
CA ASP A 645 -50.69 1.71 5.69
C ASP A 645 -51.32 0.46 6.33
N GLU A 646 -51.83 -0.48 5.53
CA GLU A 646 -52.36 -1.78 5.95
C GLU A 646 -51.27 -2.83 6.16
N ILE A 647 -50.02 -2.56 5.78
CA ILE A 647 -48.90 -3.48 5.99
C ILE A 647 -48.57 -3.53 7.49
N ALA A 648 -48.54 -4.72 8.08
CA ALA A 648 -48.10 -4.94 9.46
C ALA A 648 -46.60 -5.27 9.54
N GLU A 649 -46.09 -6.11 8.63
CA GLU A 649 -44.70 -6.57 8.62
C GLU A 649 -44.25 -6.90 7.20
N ILE A 650 -42.96 -6.66 6.90
CA ILE A 650 -42.30 -7.06 5.67
C ILE A 650 -41.11 -7.96 6.05
N ARG A 651 -41.29 -9.28 5.93
CA ARG A 651 -40.26 -10.27 6.26
C ARG A 651 -39.40 -10.57 5.04
N CYS A 652 -38.09 -10.35 5.19
CA CYS A 652 -37.09 -10.65 4.18
C CYS A 652 -36.21 -11.83 4.61
N GLU A 653 -36.21 -12.92 3.84
CA GLU A 653 -35.32 -14.06 4.09
C GLU A 653 -34.03 -13.88 3.30
N ILE A 654 -32.91 -13.74 4.00
CA ILE A 654 -31.61 -13.39 3.45
C ILE A 654 -30.51 -14.28 4.05
N MET A 655 -29.46 -14.55 3.27
CA MET A 655 -28.31 -15.32 3.74
C MET A 655 -27.67 -14.68 4.97
N GLN A 656 -27.38 -15.47 5.99
CA GLN A 656 -26.95 -14.99 7.30
C GLN A 656 -25.64 -14.18 7.24
N ARG A 657 -24.71 -14.58 6.36
CA ARG A 657 -23.43 -13.87 6.17
C ARG A 657 -23.58 -12.40 5.76
N SER A 658 -24.73 -12.02 5.19
CA SER A 658 -24.97 -10.65 4.72
C SER A 658 -25.55 -9.73 5.78
N PHE A 659 -25.96 -10.24 6.95
CA PHE A 659 -26.63 -9.44 7.98
C PHE A 659 -25.78 -8.25 8.40
N ARG A 660 -24.52 -8.51 8.75
CA ARG A 660 -23.57 -7.47 9.20
C ARG A 660 -23.33 -6.36 8.19
N THR A 661 -23.53 -6.64 6.90
CA THR A 661 -23.26 -5.67 5.84
C THR A 661 -24.49 -4.86 5.47
N VAL A 662 -25.64 -5.53 5.28
CA VAL A 662 -26.82 -4.90 4.68
C VAL A 662 -28.05 -4.83 5.60
N CYS A 663 -28.05 -5.54 6.73
CA CYS A 663 -29.20 -5.58 7.65
C CYS A 663 -28.91 -4.92 9.00
N GLU A 664 -27.65 -4.93 9.45
CA GLU A 664 -27.24 -4.52 10.78
C GLU A 664 -26.21 -3.37 10.73
N PRO A 665 -26.19 -2.48 11.74
CA PRO A 665 -27.18 -2.35 12.82
C PRO A 665 -28.54 -1.87 12.29
N VAL A 666 -29.64 -2.45 12.79
CA VAL A 666 -30.99 -2.28 12.20
C VAL A 666 -31.45 -0.83 12.23
N GLU A 667 -31.20 -0.15 13.33
CA GLU A 667 -31.51 1.26 13.53
C GLU A 667 -30.83 2.15 12.49
N GLU A 668 -29.58 1.84 12.12
CA GLU A 668 -28.83 2.57 11.11
C GLU A 668 -29.34 2.25 9.70
N LYS A 669 -29.67 0.99 9.43
CA LYS A 669 -30.21 0.60 8.12
C LYS A 669 -31.63 1.13 7.89
N ARG A 670 -32.38 1.43 8.95
CA ARG A 670 -33.70 2.08 8.85
C ARG A 670 -33.62 3.60 8.69
N ARG A 671 -32.54 4.23 9.12
CA ARG A 671 -32.36 5.70 9.09
C ARG A 671 -30.98 6.04 8.53
N LEU A 672 -30.95 6.20 7.21
CA LEU A 672 -29.74 6.36 6.43
C LEU A 672 -29.13 7.75 6.60
N ARG A 673 -27.80 7.81 6.50
CA ARG A 673 -27.02 9.06 6.64
C ARG A 673 -26.73 9.72 5.28
N SER A 674 -26.69 8.92 4.22
CA SER A 674 -26.33 9.35 2.87
C SER A 674 -26.98 8.43 1.83
N SER A 675 -27.05 8.91 0.58
CA SER A 675 -27.48 8.10 -0.57
C SER A 675 -26.65 6.82 -0.69
N TRP A 676 -25.33 6.92 -0.50
CA TRP A 676 -24.43 5.78 -0.51
C TRP A 676 -24.76 4.75 0.57
N HIS A 677 -25.03 5.20 1.81
CA HIS A 677 -25.38 4.29 2.90
C HIS A 677 -26.67 3.50 2.58
N GLY A 678 -27.61 4.11 1.85
CA GLY A 678 -28.83 3.43 1.40
C GLY A 678 -28.59 2.24 0.48
N ARG A 679 -27.55 2.31 -0.36
CA ARG A 679 -27.17 1.25 -1.31
C ARG A 679 -26.73 -0.04 -0.62
N ILE A 680 -26.49 0.00 0.69
CA ILE A 680 -26.17 -1.15 1.56
C ILE A 680 -27.16 -1.29 2.72
N SER A 681 -28.45 -0.98 2.50
CA SER A 681 -29.52 -1.17 3.48
C SER A 681 -30.68 -1.97 2.90
N LEU A 682 -30.97 -3.14 3.46
CA LEU A 682 -32.12 -3.95 3.09
C LEU A 682 -33.44 -3.23 3.42
N GLN A 683 -33.52 -2.66 4.62
CA GLN A 683 -34.75 -2.07 5.17
C GLN A 683 -35.23 -0.90 4.32
N HIS A 684 -34.36 0.05 4.01
CA HIS A 684 -34.74 1.20 3.21
C HIS A 684 -35.00 0.80 1.75
N THR A 685 -34.17 -0.07 1.20
CA THR A 685 -34.27 -0.51 -0.20
C THR A 685 -35.62 -1.17 -0.52
N VAL A 686 -36.06 -2.10 0.32
CA VAL A 686 -37.37 -2.78 0.15
C VAL A 686 -38.52 -1.78 0.36
N ALA A 687 -38.39 -0.90 1.34
CA ALA A 687 -39.41 0.11 1.64
C ALA A 687 -39.60 1.12 0.50
N GLU A 688 -38.51 1.67 -0.04
CA GLU A 688 -38.54 2.62 -1.16
C GLU A 688 -39.13 1.96 -2.43
N ALA A 689 -38.71 0.72 -2.73
CA ALA A 689 -39.26 -0.04 -3.87
C ALA A 689 -40.78 -0.25 -3.75
N LEU A 690 -41.28 -0.62 -2.56
CA LEU A 690 -42.72 -0.77 -2.32
C LEU A 690 -43.48 0.55 -2.39
N ALA A 691 -42.93 1.61 -1.77
CA ALA A 691 -43.57 2.91 -1.70
C ALA A 691 -43.74 3.53 -3.09
N LEU A 692 -42.67 3.53 -3.87
CA LEU A 692 -42.62 4.21 -5.17
C LEU A 692 -43.10 3.32 -6.32
N GLY A 693 -43.11 1.99 -6.15
CA GLY A 693 -43.42 1.04 -7.23
C GLY A 693 -42.41 1.07 -8.38
N ARG A 694 -41.24 1.67 -8.16
CA ARG A 694 -40.12 1.74 -9.09
C ARG A 694 -38.81 1.80 -8.31
N PHE A 695 -37.71 1.42 -8.97
CA PHE A 695 -36.38 1.50 -8.40
C PHE A 695 -35.37 1.68 -9.52
N ASP A 696 -34.86 2.90 -9.71
CA ASP A 696 -34.05 3.30 -10.87
C ASP A 696 -32.89 4.22 -10.41
N LYS A 697 -32.17 4.87 -11.34
CA LYS A 697 -31.04 5.77 -11.03
C LYS A 697 -31.37 6.89 -10.02
N SER A 698 -32.64 7.23 -9.83
CA SER A 698 -33.10 8.23 -8.85
C SER A 698 -33.35 7.66 -7.45
N ALA A 699 -33.19 6.36 -7.23
CA ALA A 699 -33.30 5.74 -5.91
C ALA A 699 -32.28 6.32 -4.92
N TYR A 700 -32.63 6.29 -3.63
CA TYR A 700 -31.83 6.88 -2.55
C TYR A 700 -31.58 8.39 -2.72
N ALA A 701 -32.48 9.09 -3.40
CA ALA A 701 -32.47 10.55 -3.41
C ALA A 701 -32.66 11.10 -1.99
N GLU A 702 -32.10 12.27 -1.70
CA GLU A 702 -32.21 12.89 -0.36
C GLU A 702 -33.66 13.03 0.11
N THR A 703 -34.59 13.25 -0.83
CA THR A 703 -36.04 13.26 -0.57
C THR A 703 -36.56 11.88 -0.15
N SER A 704 -36.13 10.80 -0.80
CA SER A 704 -36.51 9.43 -0.42
C SER A 704 -36.02 9.06 0.98
N LEU A 705 -34.79 9.47 1.32
CA LEU A 705 -34.19 9.20 2.64
C LEU A 705 -35.02 9.80 3.80
N ARG A 706 -35.68 10.93 3.54
CA ARG A 706 -36.48 11.69 4.52
C ARG A 706 -37.98 11.46 4.39
N ASP A 707 -38.42 10.65 3.43
CA ASP A 707 -39.84 10.42 3.18
C ASP A 707 -40.48 9.65 4.36
N PRO A 708 -41.55 10.18 4.98
CA PRO A 708 -42.17 9.56 6.14
C PRO A 708 -42.87 8.23 5.82
N VAL A 709 -43.36 8.04 4.59
CA VAL A 709 -44.00 6.78 4.16
C VAL A 709 -42.93 5.70 3.98
N ILE A 710 -41.81 6.03 3.32
CA ILE A 710 -40.68 5.10 3.17
C ILE A 710 -40.12 4.72 4.53
N ASN A 711 -39.90 5.69 5.41
CA ASN A 711 -39.37 5.43 6.75
C ASN A 711 -40.32 4.57 7.61
N ALA A 712 -41.62 4.81 7.53
CA ALA A 712 -42.62 3.99 8.23
C ALA A 712 -42.68 2.55 7.69
N LEU A 713 -42.44 2.33 6.39
CA LEU A 713 -42.32 0.99 5.82
C LEU A 713 -41.00 0.32 6.22
N ALA A 714 -39.87 1.05 6.21
CA ALA A 714 -38.57 0.52 6.62
C ALA A 714 -38.58 0.02 8.07
N ASP A 715 -39.36 0.66 8.95
CA ASP A 715 -39.57 0.23 10.34
C ASP A 715 -40.26 -1.13 10.45
N LYS A 716 -41.05 -1.50 9.43
CA LYS A 716 -41.76 -2.79 9.33
C LYS A 716 -40.94 -3.87 8.63
N VAL A 717 -39.80 -3.52 8.03
CA VAL A 717 -38.90 -4.50 7.41
C VAL A 717 -38.10 -5.24 8.49
N VAL A 718 -38.24 -6.56 8.49
CA VAL A 718 -37.50 -7.48 9.35
C VAL A 718 -36.72 -8.46 8.48
N HIS A 719 -35.54 -8.87 8.93
CA HIS A 719 -34.70 -9.82 8.22
C HIS A 719 -34.55 -11.10 9.06
N VAL A 720 -34.47 -12.24 8.38
CA VAL A 720 -34.30 -13.57 8.98
C VAL A 720 -33.41 -14.42 8.08
N ALA A 721 -32.80 -15.45 8.66
CA ALA A 721 -31.89 -16.32 7.92
C ALA A 721 -32.69 -17.16 6.90
N ASP A 722 -32.22 -17.19 5.66
CA ASP A 722 -32.71 -18.10 4.62
C ASP A 722 -31.82 -19.36 4.57
N PRO A 723 -32.26 -20.50 5.12
CA PRO A 723 -31.46 -21.72 5.12
C PRO A 723 -31.18 -22.28 3.72
N ILE A 724 -32.00 -21.92 2.72
CA ILE A 724 -31.79 -22.32 1.32
C ILE A 724 -30.65 -21.48 0.73
N ALA A 725 -30.64 -20.18 0.97
CA ALA A 725 -29.57 -19.29 0.50
C ALA A 725 -28.24 -19.58 1.21
N ASP A 726 -28.28 -19.95 2.50
CA ASP A 726 -27.08 -20.35 3.26
C ASP A 726 -26.51 -21.69 2.80
N ALA A 727 -27.35 -22.62 2.35
CA ALA A 727 -26.92 -23.93 1.84
C ALA A 727 -26.28 -23.88 0.44
N ASP A 728 -26.67 -22.93 -0.41
CA ASP A 728 -26.12 -22.74 -1.76
C ASP A 728 -25.79 -21.26 -2.01
N THR A 729 -24.61 -20.86 -1.55
CA THR A 729 -24.11 -19.49 -1.69
C THR A 729 -23.80 -19.05 -3.12
N SER A 730 -23.93 -19.97 -4.10
CA SER A 730 -23.80 -19.65 -5.53
C SER A 730 -25.08 -19.05 -6.12
N ARG A 731 -26.20 -19.10 -5.39
CA ARG A 731 -27.48 -18.53 -5.81
C ARG A 731 -27.64 -17.09 -5.36
N SER A 732 -28.22 -16.28 -6.24
CA SER A 732 -28.67 -14.93 -5.90
C SER A 732 -30.16 -14.96 -5.57
N ARG A 733 -30.47 -15.51 -4.39
CA ARG A 733 -31.82 -15.73 -3.88
C ARG A 733 -32.27 -14.61 -2.95
N GLY A 734 -33.57 -14.32 -2.94
CA GLY A 734 -34.21 -13.54 -1.89
C GLY A 734 -35.72 -13.77 -1.84
N VAL A 735 -36.27 -13.72 -0.63
CA VAL A 735 -37.71 -13.87 -0.37
C VAL A 735 -38.22 -12.61 0.32
N VAL A 736 -39.35 -12.07 -0.14
CA VAL A 736 -40.08 -11.01 0.53
C VAL A 736 -41.50 -11.49 0.80
N SER A 737 -41.93 -11.42 2.05
CA SER A 737 -43.29 -11.73 2.49
C SER A 737 -43.89 -10.52 3.20
N ILE A 738 -45.10 -10.11 2.81
CA ILE A 738 -45.80 -8.95 3.36
C ILE A 738 -47.04 -9.47 4.08
N ARG A 739 -47.08 -9.25 5.40
CA ARG A 739 -48.25 -9.52 6.23
C ARG A 739 -49.04 -8.24 6.45
N MET A 740 -50.34 -8.31 6.23
CA MET A 740 -51.29 -7.22 6.40
C MET A 740 -51.85 -7.18 7.84
N THR A 741 -52.43 -6.05 8.24
CA THR A 741 -53.04 -5.86 9.56
C THR A 741 -54.27 -6.72 9.82
N ASP A 742 -54.94 -7.18 8.77
CA ASP A 742 -56.07 -8.13 8.83
C ASP A 742 -55.61 -9.60 8.90
N GLY A 743 -54.31 -9.85 8.85
CA GLY A 743 -53.70 -11.18 8.85
C GLY A 743 -53.47 -11.81 7.48
N GLY A 744 -53.87 -11.15 6.39
CA GLY A 744 -53.56 -11.60 5.03
C GLY A 744 -52.05 -11.57 4.74
N GLU A 745 -51.56 -12.46 3.88
CA GLU A 745 -50.15 -12.56 3.55
C GLU A 745 -49.94 -12.79 2.05
N VAL A 746 -48.97 -12.07 1.48
CA VAL A 746 -48.50 -12.26 0.10
C VAL A 746 -46.98 -12.39 0.10
N SER A 747 -46.44 -13.27 -0.73
CA SER A 747 -45.00 -13.55 -0.77
C SER A 747 -44.51 -13.76 -2.20
N HIS A 748 -43.26 -13.38 -2.45
CA HIS A 748 -42.58 -13.65 -3.70
C HIS A 748 -41.13 -14.09 -3.44
N THR A 749 -40.69 -15.09 -4.19
CA THR A 749 -39.35 -15.66 -4.11
C THR A 749 -38.63 -15.47 -5.44
N VAL A 750 -37.49 -14.79 -5.40
CA VAL A 750 -36.51 -14.79 -6.49
C VAL A 750 -35.54 -15.92 -6.22
N THR A 751 -35.49 -16.90 -7.12
CA THR A 751 -34.62 -18.08 -6.95
C THR A 751 -33.18 -17.77 -7.37
N ASP A 752 -33.02 -17.12 -8.53
CA ASP A 752 -31.75 -16.65 -9.05
C ASP A 752 -31.98 -15.30 -9.75
N MET A 753 -31.24 -14.28 -9.34
CA MET A 753 -31.36 -12.95 -9.91
C MET A 753 -31.04 -12.93 -11.41
N LEU A 754 -31.87 -12.20 -12.17
CA LEU A 754 -31.66 -11.97 -13.60
C LEU A 754 -30.30 -11.28 -13.84
N GLY A 755 -29.53 -11.81 -14.77
CA GLY A 755 -28.15 -11.40 -15.08
C GLY A 755 -27.08 -12.40 -14.67
N THR A 756 -27.40 -13.34 -13.77
CA THR A 756 -26.48 -14.42 -13.35
C THR A 756 -26.34 -15.50 -14.43
N SER A 757 -25.31 -16.34 -14.34
CA SER A 757 -25.15 -17.50 -15.25
C SER A 757 -26.31 -18.50 -15.15
N ARG A 758 -26.98 -18.58 -13.99
CA ARG A 758 -28.17 -19.43 -13.78
C ARG A 758 -29.47 -18.80 -14.30
N ASN A 759 -29.50 -17.48 -14.48
CA ASN A 759 -30.65 -16.73 -15.01
C ASN A 759 -30.15 -15.58 -15.91
N PRO A 760 -29.64 -15.89 -17.12
CA PRO A 760 -28.95 -14.91 -17.95
C PRO A 760 -29.89 -13.82 -18.47
N ALA A 761 -29.39 -12.58 -18.51
CA ALA A 761 -30.09 -11.45 -19.11
C ALA A 761 -29.85 -11.39 -20.62
N GLY A 762 -30.92 -11.16 -21.40
CA GLY A 762 -30.82 -10.84 -22.83
C GLY A 762 -30.56 -9.35 -23.08
N ASP A 763 -30.26 -9.00 -24.34
CA ASP A 763 -29.89 -7.65 -24.77
C ASP A 763 -30.87 -6.56 -24.35
N ALA A 764 -32.19 -6.84 -24.41
CA ALA A 764 -33.23 -5.89 -24.03
C ALA A 764 -33.03 -5.32 -22.63
N VAL A 765 -32.55 -6.14 -21.67
CA VAL A 765 -32.29 -5.71 -20.29
C VAL A 765 -31.22 -4.62 -20.24
N TYR A 766 -30.14 -4.78 -21.00
CA TYR A 766 -29.04 -3.82 -21.09
C TYR A 766 -29.47 -2.54 -21.81
N ILE A 767 -30.17 -2.70 -22.93
CA ILE A 767 -30.65 -1.60 -23.77
C ILE A 767 -31.65 -0.74 -23.01
N ASP A 768 -32.62 -1.36 -22.32
CA ASP A 768 -33.63 -0.63 -21.55
C ASP A 768 -33.02 0.06 -20.34
N LYS A 769 -32.07 -0.60 -19.65
CA LYS A 769 -31.29 0.03 -18.58
C LYS A 769 -30.49 1.23 -19.11
N PHE A 770 -29.83 1.10 -20.26
CA PHE A 770 -29.10 2.20 -20.88
C PHE A 770 -30.02 3.39 -21.16
N ARG A 771 -31.16 3.15 -21.84
CA ARG A 771 -32.17 4.19 -22.12
C ARG A 771 -32.64 4.88 -20.84
N ALA A 772 -32.97 4.11 -19.80
CA ALA A 772 -33.37 4.66 -18.51
C ALA A 772 -32.26 5.52 -17.87
N ASN A 773 -31.01 5.07 -17.98
CA ASN A 773 -29.86 5.78 -17.42
C ASN A 773 -29.57 7.10 -18.15
N VAL A 774 -29.70 7.13 -19.48
CA VAL A 774 -29.40 8.34 -20.27
C VAL A 774 -30.60 9.26 -20.49
N SER A 775 -31.82 8.82 -20.17
CA SER A 775 -33.03 9.64 -20.26
C SER A 775 -32.89 10.93 -19.43
N GLY A 776 -33.15 12.07 -20.07
CA GLY A 776 -32.97 13.41 -19.47
C GLY A 776 -31.50 13.82 -19.27
N VAL A 777 -30.54 12.98 -19.66
CA VAL A 777 -29.10 13.28 -19.64
C VAL A 777 -28.63 13.63 -21.05
N ILE A 778 -29.05 12.86 -22.06
CA ILE A 778 -28.74 13.13 -23.47
C ILE A 778 -30.01 13.32 -24.30
N PRO A 779 -29.96 14.00 -25.48
CA PRO A 779 -31.11 14.12 -26.37
C PRO A 779 -31.69 12.76 -26.73
N ASP A 780 -33.01 12.61 -26.63
CA ASP A 780 -33.70 11.33 -26.84
C ASP A 780 -33.49 10.78 -28.27
N ASP A 781 -33.39 11.66 -29.27
CA ASP A 781 -33.15 11.33 -30.67
C ASP A 781 -31.72 10.81 -30.95
N ALA A 782 -30.78 11.05 -30.04
CA ALA A 782 -29.40 10.55 -30.13
C ALA A 782 -29.20 9.18 -29.46
N VAL A 783 -30.16 8.71 -28.63
CA VAL A 783 -30.00 7.52 -27.78
C VAL A 783 -29.82 6.25 -28.61
N ASP A 784 -30.74 5.96 -29.53
CA ASP A 784 -30.69 4.71 -30.30
C ASP A 784 -29.47 4.68 -31.23
N GLY A 785 -29.10 5.82 -31.83
CA GLY A 785 -27.89 5.91 -32.64
C GLY A 785 -26.60 5.70 -31.84
N LEU A 786 -26.57 6.11 -30.57
CA LEU A 786 -25.45 5.83 -29.66
C LEU A 786 -25.38 4.34 -29.28
N ILE A 787 -26.53 3.71 -29.02
CA ILE A 787 -26.63 2.26 -28.75
C ILE A 787 -26.07 1.47 -29.92
N ASP A 788 -26.51 1.76 -31.15
CA ASP A 788 -26.06 1.07 -32.36
C ASP A 788 -24.55 1.20 -32.56
N ARG A 789 -24.00 2.41 -32.37
CA ARG A 789 -22.56 2.66 -32.52
C ARG A 789 -21.73 2.01 -31.42
N LEU A 790 -22.26 1.89 -30.20
CA LEU A 790 -21.61 1.15 -29.12
C LEU A 790 -21.62 -0.35 -29.39
N LEU A 791 -22.74 -0.89 -29.84
CA LEU A 791 -22.86 -2.32 -30.17
C LEU A 791 -22.14 -2.70 -31.48
N GLY A 792 -21.80 -1.74 -32.33
CA GLY A 792 -20.96 -1.91 -33.52
C GLY A 792 -19.60 -1.20 -33.44
N MET A 793 -19.05 -1.01 -32.23
CA MET A 793 -17.86 -0.17 -32.04
C MET A 793 -16.63 -0.69 -32.79
N GLU A 794 -16.52 -1.99 -33.04
CA GLU A 794 -15.40 -2.60 -33.75
C GLU A 794 -15.17 -2.05 -35.16
N GLU A 795 -16.21 -1.49 -35.79
CA GLU A 795 -16.17 -0.87 -37.12
C GLU A 795 -15.67 0.58 -37.10
N LEU A 796 -15.48 1.17 -35.92
CA LEU A 796 -15.01 2.55 -35.79
C LEU A 796 -13.51 2.65 -36.06
N ALA A 797 -13.15 3.52 -37.01
CA ALA A 797 -11.74 3.85 -37.28
C ALA A 797 -11.06 4.55 -36.08
N ASP A 798 -11.83 5.31 -35.30
CA ASP A 798 -11.39 5.95 -34.07
C ASP A 798 -12.55 6.00 -33.05
N ILE A 799 -12.29 5.51 -31.84
CA ILE A 799 -13.28 5.48 -30.76
C ILE A 799 -13.62 6.90 -30.27
N GLU A 800 -12.71 7.88 -30.39
CA GLU A 800 -12.98 9.26 -29.97
C GLU A 800 -14.12 9.91 -30.80
N ALA A 801 -14.35 9.46 -32.03
CA ALA A 801 -15.48 9.91 -32.83
C ALA A 801 -16.84 9.50 -32.22
N LEU A 802 -16.85 8.51 -31.32
CA LEU A 802 -18.02 8.12 -30.53
C LEU A 802 -18.09 8.86 -29.19
N LEU A 803 -16.95 9.05 -28.55
CA LEU A 803 -16.85 9.55 -27.17
C LEU A 803 -16.92 11.08 -27.06
N ALA A 804 -16.21 11.80 -27.93
CA ALA A 804 -16.11 13.25 -27.85
C ALA A 804 -17.47 13.98 -27.88
N PRO A 805 -18.48 13.56 -28.68
CA PRO A 805 -19.81 14.17 -28.67
C PRO A 805 -20.59 14.03 -27.34
N LEU A 806 -20.16 13.14 -26.44
CA LEU A 806 -20.81 12.94 -25.15
C LEU A 806 -20.38 13.98 -24.10
N ARG A 807 -19.28 14.70 -24.35
CA ARG A 807 -18.73 15.75 -23.48
C ARG A 807 -19.57 17.03 -23.58
N ARG A 808 -19.90 17.63 -22.44
CA ARG A 808 -20.79 18.80 -22.33
C ARG A 808 -20.19 19.91 -21.50
#